data_AF-A0A7Z2ZDY7-F1
#
_entry.id   AF-A0A7Z2ZDY7-F1
#
_cell.length_a   1.000
_cell.length_b   1.000
_cell.length_c   1.000
_cell.angle_alpha   90.00
_cell.angle_beta   90.00
_cell.angle_gamma   90.00
#
_symmetry.space_group_name_H-M   'P 1'
#
loop_
_entity.id
_entity.type
_entity.pdbx_description
1 polymer ?
#
loop_
_entity_poly.entity_id
_entity_poly.type
_entity_poly.pdbx_seq_one_letter_code
_entity_poly.pdbx_strand_id
1 'polypeptide(L)'
;MSFPFSAKNQQGIATILTVVLLGLSLASATLVGVSHLRSSQELSTSLHAQTMAQKRAWLAADAFGEYLEQVIQTHGDWQAFDEAARTQPGSLSMAGLDDIALRLAGYEETSPSARSLTLHITATAAQGSRAAATTTLETVYQITPPGLTEGEGPQPDRRVIQFRDGLNISGDLRVLTLPGERYQITVDGDVNLGGLSAGGIDAIRSTRSIRFVGGSSTDFLEMHANCDVQVSNGSFTVENVKATRNACLANTINSQSIIANGSVEVTGGVHGDIRALANTPTGVAQCATGAAQLCSIPSSFGVRTYPSPRIANIYSKNHVEFNSSVSVGRVQAEGDLLINKCSPEWSTATYGGSFTNNSSCRRSATKTSQPVLLDPVPPVEVEPETFDANRLRDIANYIYSIRNGEVRVEIQGVDGIRDSAEELNPLDVRRNGYYFRSANIIDPANPGWTSRTVAGYACINNNAPSRRDETDSHCVARLGHSHNNTTPLPQFSRNNVWSFNGDSHAPGIVLVDGDMEIGSGTYTNTFIATGNLHVNTAGGAVFAPNYAGRDGVTVEGHTALGVCNNPVYAFRPTEFCEDGGYDHRAYGAIGNFALLAGSCPSGSQGGCASSLYSGGDIRVEKAVFGATKAGNLFSSSGNARLYGYVSSLAQRNNGTTINMMGASTTINLQVPVELQQRYDPAGGTVINEVGGTSGAPGEATPGAVELRWGRYL
;
A
#
# COMPACT_ATOMS: atom_id res chain seq x y z
N MET A 1 66.26 27.84 -17.10
CA MET A 1 65.53 28.21 -18.34
C MET A 1 64.06 27.97 -18.11
N SER A 2 63.27 29.03 -18.35
CA SER A 2 61.85 29.02 -18.75
C SER A 2 60.75 28.75 -17.71
N PHE A 3 59.82 29.72 -17.70
CA PHE A 3 58.65 29.97 -16.87
C PHE A 3 57.46 29.00 -17.07
N PRO A 4 56.44 29.04 -16.18
CA PRO A 4 55.27 28.16 -16.23
C PRO A 4 54.22 28.67 -17.21
N PHE A 5 53.51 27.75 -17.89
CA PHE A 5 52.28 28.10 -18.61
C PHE A 5 51.06 27.56 -17.88
N SER A 6 50.26 28.50 -17.40
CA SER A 6 48.86 28.37 -17.03
C SER A 6 48.04 27.97 -18.26
N ALA A 7 47.34 26.84 -18.19
CA ALA A 7 46.26 26.54 -19.12
C ALA A 7 44.96 27.14 -18.54
N LYS A 8 44.65 28.36 -18.97
CA LYS A 8 43.35 29.01 -18.79
C LYS A 8 42.26 28.20 -19.50
N ASN A 9 41.14 28.04 -18.80
CA ASN A 9 39.82 27.63 -19.25
C ASN A 9 39.56 27.73 -20.76
N GLN A 10 39.37 26.58 -21.40
CA GLN A 10 38.51 26.45 -22.58
C GLN A 10 37.17 25.84 -22.14
N GLN A 11 36.39 26.60 -21.36
CA GLN A 11 34.98 26.29 -21.06
C GLN A 11 34.01 27.03 -21.99
N GLY A 12 34.50 27.67 -23.07
CA GLY A 12 33.65 28.41 -24.01
C GLY A 12 33.28 27.62 -25.27
N ILE A 13 34.17 26.75 -25.76
CA ILE A 13 33.96 26.05 -27.04
C ILE A 13 33.25 24.69 -26.82
N ALA A 14 33.52 24.01 -25.69
CA ALA A 14 32.85 22.75 -25.38
C ALA A 14 31.34 22.94 -25.14
N THR A 15 30.92 23.98 -24.41
CA THR A 15 29.50 24.26 -24.14
C THR A 15 28.76 24.67 -25.40
N ILE A 16 29.37 25.47 -26.28
CA ILE A 16 28.79 25.80 -27.59
C ILE A 16 28.69 24.56 -28.50
N LEU A 17 29.71 23.69 -28.50
CA LEU A 17 29.67 22.44 -29.27
C LEU A 17 28.61 21.47 -28.73
N THR A 18 28.38 21.44 -27.41
CA THR A 18 27.38 20.58 -26.77
C THR A 18 25.96 21.12 -26.99
N VAL A 19 25.75 22.45 -27.00
CA VAL A 19 24.47 23.08 -27.33
C VAL A 19 24.12 22.93 -28.82
N VAL A 20 25.12 22.95 -29.72
CA VAL A 20 24.93 22.65 -31.15
C VAL A 20 24.71 21.15 -31.38
N LEU A 21 25.35 20.27 -30.60
CA LEU A 21 25.16 18.81 -30.69
C LEU A 21 23.83 18.33 -30.08
N LEU A 22 23.33 18.98 -29.01
CA LEU A 22 21.96 18.78 -28.48
C LEU A 22 20.90 19.31 -29.45
N GLY A 23 21.23 20.30 -30.29
CA GLY A 23 20.37 20.72 -31.42
C GLY A 23 20.39 19.76 -32.62
N LEU A 24 21.32 18.81 -32.69
CA LEU A 24 21.54 17.89 -33.81
C LEU A 24 21.11 16.44 -33.55
N SER A 25 20.62 16.08 -32.35
CA SER A 25 20.16 14.72 -32.01
C SER A 25 18.66 14.46 -32.24
N LEU A 26 17.91 15.41 -32.81
CA LEU A 26 16.55 15.17 -33.32
C LEU A 26 16.59 14.46 -34.69
N ALA A 27 16.79 13.13 -34.71
CA ALA A 27 16.67 12.40 -35.99
C ALA A 27 16.20 10.93 -35.93
N SER A 28 15.89 10.29 -34.79
CA SER A 28 15.53 8.86 -34.83
C SER A 28 14.27 8.40 -34.10
N ALA A 29 13.50 9.26 -33.43
CA ALA A 29 12.32 8.80 -32.66
C ALA A 29 10.94 9.34 -33.12
N THR A 30 10.84 10.32 -34.02
CA THR A 30 9.53 10.94 -34.40
C THR A 30 9.04 10.61 -35.81
N LEU A 31 9.41 9.45 -36.37
CA LEU A 31 9.14 9.11 -37.77
C LEU A 31 7.74 8.51 -38.07
N VAL A 32 6.84 8.42 -37.10
CA VAL A 32 5.47 7.88 -37.35
C VAL A 32 4.41 8.99 -37.48
N GLY A 33 4.48 10.07 -36.69
CA GLY A 33 3.45 11.13 -36.70
C GLY A 33 3.51 12.12 -37.87
N VAL A 34 4.69 12.38 -38.43
CA VAL A 34 4.89 13.43 -39.46
C VAL A 34 4.51 12.98 -40.88
N SER A 35 4.39 11.66 -41.11
CA SER A 35 3.98 11.11 -42.42
C SER A 35 2.53 11.49 -42.82
N HIS A 36 1.68 11.80 -41.83
CA HIS A 36 0.28 12.16 -42.05
C HIS A 36 0.06 13.58 -42.59
N LEU A 37 1.10 14.43 -42.60
CA LEU A 37 0.99 15.84 -43.00
C LEU A 37 1.26 16.09 -44.49
N ARG A 38 1.71 15.09 -45.26
CA ARG A 38 1.98 15.25 -46.70
C ARG A 38 0.74 15.14 -47.60
N SER A 39 -0.44 14.84 -47.05
CA SER A 39 -1.68 14.70 -47.83
C SER A 39 -2.78 15.63 -47.33
N SER A 40 -2.68 16.92 -47.64
CA SER A 40 -3.87 17.75 -47.80
C SER A 40 -3.55 18.94 -48.71
N GLN A 41 -3.72 18.73 -50.01
CA GLN A 41 -3.76 19.82 -50.99
C GLN A 41 -5.14 20.51 -50.92
N GLU A 42 -5.09 21.83 -50.78
CA GLU A 42 -6.04 22.88 -51.17
C GLU A 42 -7.53 22.55 -51.35
N LEU A 43 -8.37 23.08 -50.43
CA LEU A 43 -9.55 23.92 -50.73
C LEU A 43 -10.23 24.41 -49.44
N SER A 44 -10.58 25.71 -49.39
CA SER A 44 -11.18 26.49 -48.27
C SER A 44 -10.16 27.19 -47.35
N THR A 45 -9.58 28.28 -47.85
CA THR A 45 -8.27 28.75 -47.41
C THR A 45 -8.22 29.73 -46.22
N SER A 46 -9.29 30.34 -45.69
CA SER A 46 -9.15 31.21 -44.48
C SER A 46 -9.74 30.63 -43.19
N LEU A 47 -10.95 30.05 -43.22
CA LEU A 47 -11.60 29.48 -42.02
C LEU A 47 -10.85 28.25 -41.49
N HIS A 48 -10.24 27.44 -42.36
CA HIS A 48 -9.41 26.32 -41.93
C HIS A 48 -7.99 26.73 -41.55
N ALA A 49 -7.46 27.86 -42.04
CA ALA A 49 -6.08 28.25 -41.73
C ALA A 49 -5.90 28.53 -40.22
N GLN A 50 -6.86 29.19 -39.57
CA GLN A 50 -6.81 29.42 -38.12
C GLN A 50 -6.90 28.11 -37.32
N THR A 51 -7.84 27.22 -37.68
CA THR A 51 -7.96 25.90 -37.03
C THR A 51 -6.71 25.03 -37.27
N MET A 52 -6.10 25.14 -38.45
CA MET A 52 -4.84 24.44 -38.77
C MET A 52 -3.66 25.01 -37.98
N ALA A 53 -3.58 26.34 -37.80
CA ALA A 53 -2.56 26.97 -36.95
C ALA A 53 -2.72 26.53 -35.49
N GLN A 54 -3.94 26.48 -34.96
CA GLN A 54 -4.25 25.95 -33.63
C GLN A 54 -3.87 24.47 -33.48
N LYS A 55 -4.19 23.63 -34.47
CA LYS A 55 -3.83 22.20 -34.47
C LYS A 55 -2.32 22.01 -34.50
N ARG A 56 -1.60 22.78 -35.33
CA ARG A 56 -0.13 22.77 -35.41
C ARG A 56 0.50 23.17 -34.07
N ALA A 57 -0.03 24.18 -33.38
CA ALA A 57 0.47 24.60 -32.07
C ALA A 57 0.34 23.50 -31.01
N TRP A 58 -0.80 22.80 -30.95
CA TRP A 58 -0.98 21.67 -30.01
C TRP A 58 -0.11 20.46 -30.36
N LEU A 59 0.08 20.15 -31.64
CA LEU A 59 1.00 19.08 -32.07
C LEU A 59 2.45 19.39 -31.67
N ALA A 60 2.86 20.66 -31.77
CA ALA A 60 4.18 21.07 -31.29
C ALA A 60 4.31 21.03 -29.77
N ALA A 61 3.22 21.29 -29.02
CA ALA A 61 3.19 21.11 -27.57
C ALA A 61 3.38 19.65 -27.16
N ASP A 62 2.72 18.73 -27.87
CA ASP A 62 2.82 17.29 -27.63
C ASP A 62 4.24 16.78 -27.92
N ALA A 63 4.78 17.12 -29.10
CA ALA A 63 6.15 16.78 -29.48
C ALA A 63 7.22 17.36 -28.53
N PHE A 64 6.98 18.56 -27.97
CA PHE A 64 7.87 19.13 -26.97
C PHE A 64 7.77 18.42 -25.61
N GLY A 65 6.58 17.93 -25.25
CA GLY A 65 6.38 17.06 -24.08
C GLY A 65 7.18 15.76 -24.21
N GLU A 66 7.05 15.07 -25.34
CA GLU A 66 7.82 13.85 -25.63
C GLU A 66 9.35 14.09 -25.62
N TYR A 67 9.80 15.28 -26.08
CA TYR A 67 11.20 15.67 -25.98
C TYR A 67 11.66 15.81 -24.53
N LEU A 68 10.88 16.51 -23.68
CA LEU A 68 11.21 16.63 -22.27
C LEU A 68 11.24 15.25 -21.60
N GLU A 69 10.33 14.35 -21.96
CA GLU A 69 10.31 12.95 -21.50
C GLU A 69 11.56 12.17 -21.91
N GLN A 70 12.19 12.51 -23.04
CA GLN A 70 13.48 11.92 -23.46
C GLN A 70 14.65 12.53 -22.70
N VAL A 71 14.67 13.84 -22.50
CA VAL A 71 15.73 14.57 -21.78
C VAL A 71 15.85 14.11 -20.33
N ILE A 72 14.72 13.82 -19.68
CA ILE A 72 14.70 13.38 -18.28
C ILE A 72 15.02 11.90 -18.09
N GLN A 73 15.32 11.13 -19.15
CA GLN A 73 15.72 9.72 -19.03
C GLN A 73 17.12 9.55 -18.46
N THR A 74 18.01 10.53 -18.62
CA THR A 74 19.36 10.46 -18.07
C THR A 74 19.70 11.70 -17.25
N HIS A 75 20.42 11.51 -16.14
CA HIS A 75 20.83 12.63 -15.28
C HIS A 75 21.76 13.62 -16.00
N GLY A 76 22.57 13.14 -16.95
CA GLY A 76 23.47 13.99 -17.74
C GLY A 76 22.72 14.89 -18.74
N ASP A 77 21.73 14.36 -19.45
CA ASP A 77 20.93 15.13 -20.41
C ASP A 77 20.06 16.17 -19.69
N TRP A 78 19.50 15.79 -18.53
CA TRP A 78 18.78 16.72 -17.67
C TRP A 78 19.67 17.86 -17.16
N GLN A 79 20.89 17.58 -16.66
CA GLN A 79 21.78 18.63 -16.16
C GLN A 79 22.13 19.64 -17.26
N ALA A 80 22.40 19.16 -18.48
CA ALA A 80 22.66 20.02 -19.62
C ALA A 80 21.44 20.88 -20.00
N PHE A 81 20.24 20.31 -19.92
CA PHE A 81 18.99 21.02 -20.17
C PHE A 81 18.65 22.05 -19.08
N ASP A 82 18.77 21.71 -17.79
CA ASP A 82 18.50 22.61 -16.65
C ASP A 82 19.46 23.81 -16.67
N GLU A 83 20.74 23.60 -16.97
CA GLU A 83 21.70 24.69 -17.13
C GLU A 83 21.36 25.60 -18.33
N ALA A 84 20.97 25.03 -19.48
CA ALA A 84 20.58 25.79 -20.66
C ALA A 84 19.29 26.59 -20.44
N ALA A 85 18.27 25.99 -19.82
CA ALA A 85 16.98 26.63 -19.54
C ALA A 85 17.11 27.80 -18.56
N ARG A 86 18.04 27.72 -17.59
CA ARG A 86 18.34 28.81 -16.64
C ARG A 86 19.16 29.94 -17.25
N THR A 87 20.01 29.66 -18.24
CA THR A 87 20.99 30.63 -18.77
C THR A 87 20.56 31.30 -20.07
N GLN A 88 19.57 30.78 -20.80
CA GLN A 88 19.07 31.36 -22.05
C GLN A 88 17.54 31.35 -22.16
N PRO A 89 16.83 32.46 -21.85
CA PRO A 89 15.44 32.64 -22.26
C PRO A 89 15.42 33.07 -23.75
N GLY A 90 15.71 32.12 -24.65
CA GLY A 90 15.84 32.35 -26.09
C GLY A 90 14.91 31.47 -26.93
N SER A 91 14.68 31.85 -28.19
CA SER A 91 13.91 31.07 -29.16
C SER A 91 14.50 29.66 -29.32
N LEU A 92 13.66 28.64 -29.20
CA LEU A 92 13.99 27.24 -29.43
C LEU A 92 13.60 26.85 -30.86
N SER A 93 14.39 25.99 -31.50
CA SER A 93 14.08 25.45 -32.83
C SER A 93 13.96 23.93 -32.77
N MET A 94 12.88 23.37 -33.29
CA MET A 94 12.72 21.93 -33.50
C MET A 94 12.96 21.58 -34.96
N ALA A 95 13.88 20.66 -35.24
CA ALA A 95 14.09 20.14 -36.59
C ALA A 95 12.86 19.33 -37.04
N GLY A 96 12.38 19.56 -38.28
CA GLY A 96 11.25 18.82 -38.86
C GLY A 96 9.88 19.50 -38.72
N LEU A 97 9.81 20.68 -38.11
CA LEU A 97 8.59 21.49 -38.02
C LEU A 97 8.81 22.88 -38.64
N ASP A 98 8.56 22.99 -39.94
CA ASP A 98 8.51 24.29 -40.64
C ASP A 98 7.32 25.12 -40.13
N ASP A 99 7.47 26.45 -40.10
CA ASP A 99 6.44 27.43 -39.69
C ASP A 99 5.98 27.35 -38.20
N ILE A 100 6.79 26.77 -37.31
CA ILE A 100 6.58 26.75 -35.85
C ILE A 100 7.78 27.40 -35.14
N ALA A 101 7.50 28.43 -34.35
CA ALA A 101 8.48 29.07 -33.48
C ALA A 101 8.19 28.76 -32.02
N LEU A 102 9.19 28.28 -31.29
CA LEU A 102 9.10 28.05 -29.86
C LEU A 102 9.89 29.11 -29.12
N ARG A 103 9.36 29.58 -28.00
CA ARG A 103 10.06 30.53 -27.12
C ARG A 103 9.83 30.15 -25.68
N LEU A 104 10.93 29.93 -24.95
CA LEU A 104 10.86 29.77 -23.50
C LEU A 104 10.40 31.09 -22.88
N ALA A 105 9.26 31.08 -22.20
CA ALA A 105 8.63 32.25 -21.60
C ALA A 105 8.90 32.36 -20.09
N GLY A 106 9.13 31.22 -19.43
CA GLY A 106 9.51 31.16 -18.01
C GLY A 106 10.08 29.80 -17.64
N TYR A 107 11.01 29.78 -16.69
CA TYR A 107 11.57 28.56 -16.11
C TYR A 107 11.87 28.80 -14.63
N GLU A 108 11.15 28.14 -13.74
CA GLU A 108 11.19 28.40 -12.31
C GLU A 108 11.25 27.10 -11.50
N GLU A 109 11.91 27.17 -10.35
CA GLU A 109 11.92 26.09 -9.37
C GLU A 109 10.71 26.22 -8.46
N THR A 110 9.78 25.26 -8.53
CA THR A 110 8.54 25.26 -7.74
C THR A 110 8.69 24.49 -6.43
N SER A 111 9.59 23.50 -6.39
CA SER A 111 10.01 22.77 -5.19
C SER A 111 11.42 22.19 -5.38
N PRO A 112 12.08 21.64 -4.34
CA PRO A 112 13.35 20.94 -4.50
C PRO A 112 13.30 19.78 -5.51
N SER A 113 12.11 19.23 -5.75
CA SER A 113 11.84 18.07 -6.61
C SER A 113 11.11 18.41 -7.91
N ALA A 114 10.79 19.69 -8.17
CA ALA A 114 9.99 20.08 -9.34
C ALA A 114 10.44 21.41 -9.95
N ARG A 115 10.28 21.50 -11.27
CA ARG A 115 10.51 22.69 -12.08
C ARG A 115 9.24 23.00 -12.85
N SER A 116 8.93 24.27 -13.05
CA SER A 116 7.88 24.72 -13.96
C SER A 116 8.52 25.38 -15.17
N LEU A 117 8.11 24.94 -16.36
CA LEU A 117 8.55 25.46 -17.65
C LEU A 117 7.35 26.03 -18.39
N THR A 118 7.38 27.32 -18.71
CA THR A 118 6.37 27.99 -19.54
C THR A 118 6.91 28.20 -20.95
N LEU A 119 6.20 27.71 -21.95
CA LEU A 119 6.58 27.77 -23.36
C LEU A 119 5.53 28.51 -24.19
N HIS A 120 5.98 29.40 -25.07
CA HIS A 120 5.13 30.02 -26.10
C HIS A 120 5.41 29.35 -27.44
N ILE A 121 4.35 28.81 -28.05
CA ILE A 121 4.38 28.10 -29.33
C ILE A 121 3.61 28.92 -30.35
N THR A 122 4.32 29.55 -31.28
CA THR A 122 3.71 30.29 -32.38
C THR A 122 3.72 29.42 -33.64
N ALA A 123 2.55 29.00 -34.10
CA ALA A 123 2.40 28.22 -35.31
C ALA A 123 1.72 29.06 -36.41
N THR A 124 2.27 29.01 -37.62
CA THR A 124 1.70 29.63 -38.80
C THR A 124 1.20 28.56 -39.77
N ALA A 125 -0.01 28.74 -40.29
CA ALA A 125 -0.57 27.92 -41.37
C ALA A 125 -0.61 28.74 -42.66
N ALA A 126 -0.47 28.05 -43.81
CA ALA A 126 -0.56 28.65 -45.14
C ALA A 126 0.40 29.85 -45.37
N GLN A 127 1.61 29.77 -44.81
CA GLN A 127 2.66 30.78 -44.94
C GLN A 127 2.96 31.10 -46.42
N GLY A 128 3.08 32.39 -46.75
CA GLY A 128 3.29 32.84 -48.14
C GLY A 128 2.02 32.93 -49.01
N SER A 129 0.83 32.61 -48.47
CA SER A 129 -0.45 32.79 -49.16
C SER A 129 -1.27 33.97 -48.58
N ARG A 130 -2.34 34.38 -49.27
CA ARG A 130 -3.32 35.37 -48.75
C ARG A 130 -4.16 34.85 -47.57
N ALA A 131 -3.98 33.59 -47.22
CA ALA A 131 -4.73 32.83 -46.25
C ALA A 131 -3.92 32.50 -45.00
N ALA A 132 -2.71 33.08 -44.87
CA ALA A 132 -1.83 32.85 -43.74
C ALA A 132 -2.52 33.21 -42.42
N ALA A 133 -2.45 32.29 -41.46
CA ALA A 133 -3.02 32.47 -40.12
C ALA A 133 -2.01 32.02 -39.08
N THR A 134 -1.87 32.80 -38.00
CA THR A 134 -0.91 32.55 -36.94
C THR A 134 -1.64 32.42 -35.61
N THR A 135 -1.24 31.47 -34.78
CA THR A 135 -1.75 31.28 -33.41
C THR A 135 -0.57 31.13 -32.46
N THR A 136 -0.68 31.73 -31.28
CA THR A 136 0.26 31.50 -30.18
C THR A 136 -0.44 30.73 -29.07
N LEU A 137 0.15 29.61 -28.66
CA LEU A 137 -0.27 28.78 -27.54
C LEU A 137 0.76 28.92 -26.42
N GLU A 138 0.32 29.28 -25.23
CA GLU A 138 1.14 29.19 -24.02
C GLU A 138 0.86 27.86 -23.33
N THR A 139 1.90 27.09 -23.05
CA THR A 139 1.84 25.84 -22.30
C THR A 139 2.71 25.89 -21.06
N VAL A 140 2.26 25.24 -19.99
CA VAL A 140 3.05 25.09 -18.76
C VAL A 140 3.25 23.61 -18.47
N TYR A 141 4.52 23.20 -18.47
CA TYR A 141 4.96 21.87 -18.06
C TYR A 141 5.46 21.92 -16.62
N GLN A 142 5.11 20.89 -15.86
CA GLN A 142 5.77 20.56 -14.61
C GLN A 142 6.75 19.42 -14.87
N ILE A 143 8.00 19.61 -14.48
CA ILE A 143 9.09 18.68 -14.73
C ILE A 143 9.65 18.22 -13.37
N THR A 144 9.66 16.91 -13.15
CA THR A 144 10.32 16.24 -12.03
C THR A 144 11.68 15.76 -12.52
N PRO A 145 12.81 16.29 -12.02
CA PRO A 145 14.15 15.91 -12.48
C PRO A 145 14.52 14.44 -12.21
N PRO A 146 15.30 13.78 -13.09
CA PRO A 146 15.88 12.48 -12.79
C PRO A 146 16.90 12.56 -11.66
N GLY A 147 16.82 11.62 -10.71
CA GLY A 147 17.75 11.52 -9.58
C GLY A 147 17.57 12.55 -8.46
N LEU A 148 16.47 13.31 -8.42
CA LEU A 148 16.14 14.23 -7.29
C LEU A 148 14.84 13.90 -6.57
N THR A 149 14.22 12.76 -6.85
CA THR A 149 13.18 12.20 -6.00
C THR A 149 13.52 10.76 -5.64
N GLU A 150 13.60 10.59 -4.33
CA GLU A 150 13.40 9.39 -3.53
C GLU A 150 12.64 8.31 -4.28
N GLY A 151 13.05 7.06 -4.12
CA GLY A 151 12.22 5.93 -4.50
C GLY A 151 10.92 5.96 -3.70
N GLU A 152 9.92 6.70 -4.16
CA GLU A 152 8.57 6.17 -4.14
C GLU A 152 8.56 5.03 -5.15
N GLY A 153 8.92 3.83 -4.67
CA GLY A 153 8.16 2.66 -5.11
C GLY A 153 6.66 2.96 -4.92
N PRO A 154 5.75 2.24 -5.60
CA PRO A 154 4.31 2.49 -5.49
C PRO A 154 3.98 2.69 -4.02
N GLN A 155 3.66 3.93 -3.65
CA GLN A 155 3.35 4.20 -2.26
C GLN A 155 2.11 3.38 -1.98
N PRO A 156 2.15 2.42 -1.03
CA PRO A 156 0.96 1.64 -0.72
C PRO A 156 -0.15 2.64 -0.43
N ASP A 157 -1.30 2.49 -1.07
CA ASP A 157 -2.43 3.40 -0.87
C ASP A 157 -2.68 3.48 0.62
N ARG A 158 -2.38 4.65 1.21
CA ARG A 158 -2.41 4.94 2.65
C ARG A 158 -3.84 4.98 3.20
N ARG A 159 -4.78 4.33 2.53
CA ARG A 159 -6.20 4.16 2.84
C ARG A 159 -6.67 2.71 2.66
N VAL A 160 -5.80 1.79 2.22
CA VAL A 160 -6.15 0.39 1.97
C VAL A 160 -5.43 -0.54 2.94
N ILE A 161 -6.21 -1.28 3.73
CA ILE A 161 -5.72 -2.40 4.52
C ILE A 161 -5.93 -3.68 3.69
N GLN A 162 -4.86 -4.41 3.40
CA GLN A 162 -4.89 -5.54 2.47
C GLN A 162 -4.65 -6.87 3.17
N PHE A 163 -5.54 -7.83 2.95
CA PHE A 163 -5.37 -9.22 3.36
C PHE A 163 -5.43 -10.13 2.15
N ARG A 164 -4.40 -10.95 1.96
CA ARG A 164 -4.45 -12.06 1.00
C ARG A 164 -5.00 -13.30 1.68
N ASP A 165 -5.76 -14.08 0.91
CA ASP A 165 -6.70 -15.09 1.39
C ASP A 165 -7.85 -14.53 2.24
N GLY A 166 -8.80 -15.40 2.58
CA GLY A 166 -10.00 -15.01 3.30
C GLY A 166 -9.72 -14.28 4.61
N LEU A 167 -10.70 -13.50 5.06
CA LEU A 167 -10.67 -12.76 6.31
C LEU A 167 -11.91 -13.11 7.14
N ASN A 168 -11.71 -13.59 8.36
CA ASN A 168 -12.78 -13.82 9.32
C ASN A 168 -12.63 -12.89 10.52
N ILE A 169 -13.55 -11.94 10.66
CA ILE A 169 -13.66 -11.04 11.80
C ILE A 169 -14.79 -11.59 12.67
N SER A 170 -14.43 -12.37 13.69
CA SER A 170 -15.39 -13.05 14.57
C SER A 170 -15.67 -12.30 15.86
N GLY A 171 -14.79 -11.37 16.23
CA GLY A 171 -14.91 -10.50 17.39
C GLY A 171 -15.22 -9.05 17.03
N ASP A 172 -15.09 -8.16 18.02
CA ASP A 172 -15.25 -6.73 17.85
C ASP A 172 -14.00 -6.13 17.18
N LEU A 173 -14.14 -5.66 15.95
CA LEU A 173 -13.15 -4.82 15.29
C LEU A 173 -13.53 -3.34 15.42
N ARG A 174 -12.53 -2.52 15.79
CA ARG A 174 -12.60 -1.06 15.81
C ARG A 174 -11.46 -0.49 14.99
N VAL A 175 -11.75 0.38 14.03
CA VAL A 175 -10.73 1.11 13.26
C VAL A 175 -10.81 2.58 13.62
N LEU A 176 -9.71 3.17 14.09
CA LEU A 176 -9.63 4.59 14.41
C LEU A 176 -8.85 5.29 13.32
N THR A 177 -9.49 6.29 12.72
CA THR A 177 -9.00 6.96 11.53
C THR A 177 -8.92 8.46 11.75
N LEU A 178 -8.16 9.17 10.92
CA LEU A 178 -8.16 10.63 10.94
C LEU A 178 -9.53 11.16 10.48
N PRO A 179 -10.05 12.26 11.07
CA PRO A 179 -11.34 12.82 10.67
C PRO A 179 -11.35 13.22 9.19
N GLY A 180 -12.38 12.79 8.45
CA GLY A 180 -12.57 13.12 7.03
C GLY A 180 -11.81 12.23 6.05
N GLU A 181 -10.95 11.34 6.54
CA GLU A 181 -10.26 10.34 5.73
C GLU A 181 -11.13 9.09 5.56
N ARG A 182 -11.06 8.48 4.37
CA ARG A 182 -11.83 7.28 4.01
C ARG A 182 -10.93 6.06 3.96
N TYR A 183 -11.37 4.97 4.57
CA TYR A 183 -10.57 3.76 4.67
C TYR A 183 -11.30 2.55 4.10
N GLN A 184 -10.50 1.69 3.49
CA GLN A 184 -10.95 0.51 2.79
C GLN A 184 -10.22 -0.74 3.31
N ILE A 185 -10.96 -1.83 3.47
CA ILE A 185 -10.37 -3.16 3.60
C ILE A 185 -10.53 -3.88 2.27
N THR A 186 -9.42 -4.35 1.71
CA THR A 186 -9.40 -5.17 0.49
C THR A 186 -8.92 -6.57 0.84
N VAL A 187 -9.67 -7.58 0.40
CA VAL A 187 -9.36 -8.98 0.69
C VAL A 187 -9.29 -9.80 -0.60
N ASP A 188 -8.16 -10.47 -0.82
CA ASP A 188 -8.03 -11.48 -1.88
C ASP A 188 -8.59 -12.84 -1.44
N GLY A 189 -9.89 -12.87 -1.14
CA GLY A 189 -10.56 -14.02 -0.55
C GLY A 189 -11.94 -13.71 0.00
N ASP A 190 -12.59 -14.73 0.55
CA ASP A 190 -13.91 -14.59 1.18
C ASP A 190 -13.80 -13.77 2.48
N VAL A 191 -14.75 -12.87 2.71
CA VAL A 191 -14.83 -12.03 3.90
C VAL A 191 -16.01 -12.45 4.74
N ASN A 192 -15.77 -12.80 6.01
CA ASN A 192 -16.81 -13.11 7.00
C ASN A 192 -16.74 -12.13 8.16
N LEU A 193 -17.84 -11.42 8.41
CA LEU A 193 -17.93 -10.35 9.41
C LEU A 193 -19.02 -10.69 10.43
N GLY A 194 -18.58 -10.92 11.67
CA GLY A 194 -19.41 -11.28 12.82
C GLY A 194 -19.85 -10.09 13.70
N GLY A 195 -19.17 -8.95 13.62
CA GLY A 195 -19.56 -7.71 14.32
C GLY A 195 -18.54 -6.58 14.14
N LEU A 196 -19.00 -5.32 14.17
CA LEU A 196 -18.16 -4.11 14.14
C LEU A 196 -18.64 -3.11 15.19
N SER A 197 -17.80 -2.86 16.19
CA SER A 197 -18.20 -2.15 17.42
C SER A 197 -17.98 -0.63 17.37
N ALA A 198 -17.16 -0.13 16.45
CA ALA A 198 -17.01 1.28 16.13
C ALA A 198 -16.40 1.41 14.72
N GLY A 199 -16.83 2.43 13.96
CA GLY A 199 -16.58 2.57 12.51
C GLY A 199 -15.13 2.80 12.09
N GLY A 200 -14.92 3.69 11.12
CA GLY A 200 -13.61 3.91 10.50
C GLY A 200 -13.29 2.98 9.33
N ILE A 201 -14.26 2.19 8.86
CA ILE A 201 -14.18 1.45 7.59
C ILE A 201 -15.33 1.93 6.71
N ASP A 202 -15.00 2.56 5.58
CA ASP A 202 -15.98 3.08 4.64
C ASP A 202 -16.31 2.05 3.56
N ALA A 203 -15.32 1.25 3.15
CA ALA A 203 -15.47 0.30 2.06
C ALA A 203 -14.87 -1.07 2.38
N ILE A 204 -15.55 -2.13 1.95
CA ILE A 204 -15.04 -3.50 1.98
C ILE A 204 -15.07 -4.05 0.56
N ARG A 205 -13.91 -4.50 0.08
CA ARG A 205 -13.75 -5.10 -1.24
C ARG A 205 -13.19 -6.51 -1.14
N SER A 206 -13.74 -7.43 -1.93
CA SER A 206 -13.35 -8.84 -1.93
C SER A 206 -13.25 -9.39 -3.35
N THR A 207 -12.18 -10.16 -3.61
CA THR A 207 -12.04 -10.95 -4.85
C THR A 207 -12.91 -12.22 -4.85
N ARG A 208 -13.62 -12.51 -3.76
CA ARG A 208 -14.61 -13.59 -3.63
C ARG A 208 -15.91 -13.05 -3.04
N SER A 209 -16.50 -13.71 -2.04
CA SER A 209 -17.79 -13.32 -1.44
C SER A 209 -17.61 -12.53 -0.14
N ILE A 210 -18.57 -11.64 0.15
CA ILE A 210 -18.68 -10.91 1.42
C ILE A 210 -19.91 -11.42 2.17
N ARG A 211 -19.71 -11.86 3.42
CA ARG A 211 -20.76 -12.25 4.35
C ARG A 211 -20.72 -11.37 5.60
N PHE A 212 -21.80 -10.64 5.85
CA PHE A 212 -22.00 -9.87 7.08
C PHE A 212 -23.19 -10.44 7.85
N VAL A 213 -22.90 -11.05 9.01
CA VAL A 213 -23.92 -11.67 9.90
C VAL A 213 -24.03 -11.00 11.26
N GLY A 214 -23.17 -10.02 11.54
CA GLY A 214 -23.15 -9.26 12.79
C GLY A 214 -24.11 -8.09 12.87
N GLY A 215 -24.07 -7.36 13.99
CA GLY A 215 -24.52 -5.97 14.04
C GLY A 215 -23.35 -5.03 13.74
N SER A 216 -23.60 -3.94 13.01
CA SER A 216 -22.67 -2.82 12.89
C SER A 216 -23.18 -1.66 13.73
N SER A 217 -22.26 -0.93 14.37
CA SER A 217 -22.55 0.39 14.96
C SER A 217 -22.43 1.53 13.94
N THR A 218 -21.96 1.24 12.70
CA THR A 218 -21.66 2.25 11.68
C THR A 218 -22.12 1.87 10.28
N ASP A 219 -22.35 2.90 9.48
CA ASP A 219 -22.69 2.81 8.07
C ASP A 219 -21.45 2.58 7.20
N PHE A 220 -21.67 2.02 6.01
CA PHE A 220 -20.66 1.82 4.98
C PHE A 220 -21.02 2.61 3.72
N LEU A 221 -20.00 3.08 3.00
CA LEU A 221 -20.16 3.65 1.66
C LEU A 221 -20.24 2.53 0.61
N GLU A 222 -19.45 1.47 0.75
CA GLU A 222 -19.38 0.41 -0.27
C GLU A 222 -19.13 -0.99 0.29
N MET A 223 -19.87 -1.98 -0.23
CA MET A 223 -19.51 -3.39 -0.17
C MET A 223 -19.43 -3.93 -1.61
N HIS A 224 -18.24 -4.39 -2.02
CA HIS A 224 -17.97 -4.82 -3.39
C HIS A 224 -17.31 -6.21 -3.44
N ALA A 225 -18.00 -7.18 -4.06
CA ALA A 225 -17.54 -8.57 -4.16
C ALA A 225 -17.52 -9.07 -5.61
N ASN A 226 -16.49 -9.87 -5.96
CA ASN A 226 -16.45 -10.63 -7.21
C ASN A 226 -17.31 -11.91 -7.18
N CYS A 227 -18.09 -12.10 -6.13
CA CYS A 227 -19.06 -13.19 -6.01
C CYS A 227 -20.33 -12.64 -5.35
N ASP A 228 -20.73 -13.19 -4.20
CA ASP A 228 -21.93 -12.76 -3.51
C ASP A 228 -21.64 -11.69 -2.45
N VAL A 229 -22.58 -10.78 -2.26
CA VAL A 229 -22.67 -9.97 -1.03
C VAL A 229 -23.91 -10.42 -0.26
N GLN A 230 -23.73 -10.95 0.95
CA GLN A 230 -24.82 -11.27 1.87
C GLN A 230 -24.72 -10.41 3.13
N VAL A 231 -25.78 -9.66 3.42
CA VAL A 231 -25.94 -8.92 4.69
C VAL A 231 -27.21 -9.44 5.34
N SER A 232 -27.06 -10.25 6.40
CA SER A 232 -28.20 -10.98 6.96
C SER A 232 -28.68 -10.45 8.31
N ASN A 233 -27.97 -9.52 8.96
CA ASN A 233 -28.31 -8.97 10.29
C ASN A 233 -27.78 -7.53 10.43
N GLY A 234 -28.34 -6.80 11.41
CA GLY A 234 -27.92 -5.45 11.76
C GLY A 234 -28.95 -4.36 11.40
N SER A 235 -28.70 -3.14 11.89
CA SER A 235 -29.48 -1.93 11.59
C SER A 235 -28.52 -0.81 11.23
N PHE A 236 -28.04 -0.81 9.98
CA PHE A 236 -27.10 0.16 9.43
C PHE A 236 -27.38 0.36 7.94
N THR A 237 -26.69 1.32 7.35
CA THR A 237 -26.77 1.66 5.93
C THR A 237 -25.52 1.20 5.20
N VAL A 238 -25.69 0.63 4.01
CA VAL A 238 -24.62 0.46 3.02
C VAL A 238 -25.01 1.26 1.79
N GLU A 239 -24.34 2.37 1.49
CA GLU A 239 -24.75 3.23 0.37
C GLU A 239 -24.75 2.44 -0.94
N ASN A 240 -23.64 1.76 -1.26
CA ASN A 240 -23.48 1.02 -2.50
C ASN A 240 -23.14 -0.46 -2.24
N VAL A 241 -24.00 -1.35 -2.73
CA VAL A 241 -23.71 -2.80 -2.77
C VAL A 241 -23.44 -3.21 -4.21
N LYS A 242 -22.29 -3.83 -4.45
CA LYS A 242 -21.85 -4.29 -5.77
C LYS A 242 -21.45 -5.77 -5.70
N ALA A 243 -22.03 -6.58 -6.58
CA ALA A 243 -21.74 -8.01 -6.66
C ALA A 243 -21.62 -8.46 -8.13
N THR A 244 -20.55 -9.16 -8.50
CA THR A 244 -20.47 -9.76 -9.84
C THR A 244 -21.25 -11.10 -9.94
N ARG A 245 -21.75 -11.63 -8.82
CA ARG A 245 -22.79 -12.68 -8.77
C ARG A 245 -24.06 -12.14 -8.11
N ASN A 246 -24.39 -12.49 -6.87
CA ASN A 246 -25.68 -12.11 -6.28
C ASN A 246 -25.53 -11.13 -5.09
N ALA A 247 -26.56 -10.33 -4.83
CA ALA A 247 -26.65 -9.52 -3.62
C ALA A 247 -27.89 -9.90 -2.81
N CYS A 248 -27.72 -10.25 -1.53
CA CYS A 248 -28.78 -10.65 -0.62
C CYS A 248 -28.75 -9.82 0.65
N LEU A 249 -29.72 -8.92 0.81
CA LEU A 249 -29.84 -8.06 2.00
C LEU A 249 -31.11 -8.44 2.77
N ALA A 250 -30.99 -8.59 4.09
CA ALA A 250 -32.13 -8.91 4.94
C ALA A 250 -32.26 -7.93 6.11
N ASN A 251 -33.39 -8.04 6.82
CA ASN A 251 -33.75 -7.25 8.02
C ASN A 251 -33.95 -5.75 7.74
N THR A 252 -33.33 -4.87 8.53
CA THR A 252 -33.58 -3.42 8.50
C THR A 252 -32.42 -2.66 7.87
N ILE A 253 -31.69 -3.30 6.97
CA ILE A 253 -30.55 -2.71 6.28
C ILE A 253 -31.04 -1.71 5.24
N ASN A 254 -30.47 -0.52 5.25
CA ASN A 254 -30.75 0.49 4.24
C ASN A 254 -29.66 0.52 3.18
N SER A 255 -30.01 0.89 1.94
CA SER A 255 -29.02 1.13 0.88
C SER A 255 -29.47 2.21 -0.09
N GLN A 256 -28.52 2.88 -0.74
CA GLN A 256 -28.83 3.84 -1.81
C GLN A 256 -28.83 3.17 -3.18
N SER A 257 -27.96 2.17 -3.39
CA SER A 257 -27.91 1.38 -4.61
C SER A 257 -27.48 -0.05 -4.36
N ILE A 258 -28.13 -0.99 -5.05
CA ILE A 258 -27.73 -2.39 -5.12
C ILE A 258 -27.56 -2.76 -6.58
N ILE A 259 -26.35 -3.16 -6.97
CA ILE A 259 -26.03 -3.56 -8.35
C ILE A 259 -25.45 -4.97 -8.30
N ALA A 260 -26.11 -5.89 -8.99
CA ALA A 260 -25.64 -7.26 -9.14
C ALA A 260 -25.63 -7.70 -10.61
N ASN A 261 -24.54 -8.34 -11.03
CA ASN A 261 -24.48 -8.95 -12.37
C ASN A 261 -25.40 -10.19 -12.45
N GLY A 262 -25.60 -10.88 -11.33
CA GLY A 262 -26.62 -11.91 -11.18
C GLY A 262 -27.92 -11.33 -10.63
N SER A 263 -28.40 -11.91 -9.52
CA SER A 263 -29.70 -11.58 -8.94
C SER A 263 -29.59 -10.79 -7.63
N VAL A 264 -30.67 -10.10 -7.29
CA VAL A 264 -30.82 -9.38 -6.03
C VAL A 264 -31.99 -9.95 -5.23
N GLU A 265 -31.76 -10.21 -3.94
CA GLU A 265 -32.79 -10.60 -2.99
C GLU A 265 -32.81 -9.61 -1.82
N VAL A 266 -33.98 -9.05 -1.50
CA VAL A 266 -34.12 -8.08 -0.39
C VAL A 266 -35.28 -8.42 0.55
N THR A 267 -35.07 -8.23 1.85
CA THR A 267 -36.09 -8.34 2.91
C THR A 267 -36.03 -7.13 3.83
N GLY A 268 -37.16 -6.47 4.07
CA GLY A 268 -37.23 -5.26 4.92
C GLY A 268 -36.37 -4.09 4.41
N GLY A 269 -36.13 -3.09 5.26
CA GLY A 269 -35.22 -1.97 4.95
C GLY A 269 -35.75 -0.92 3.95
N VAL A 270 -34.94 0.11 3.72
CA VAL A 270 -35.16 1.15 2.71
C VAL A 270 -34.01 1.13 1.70
N HIS A 271 -34.34 0.87 0.45
CA HIS A 271 -33.39 0.74 -0.65
C HIS A 271 -33.67 1.80 -1.72
N GLY A 272 -32.63 2.36 -2.31
CA GLY A 272 -32.74 3.19 -3.50
C GLY A 272 -32.92 2.34 -4.75
N ASP A 273 -32.01 2.48 -5.71
CA ASP A 273 -32.07 1.76 -6.99
C ASP A 273 -31.53 0.33 -6.86
N ILE A 274 -32.33 -0.65 -7.29
CA ILE A 274 -31.91 -2.04 -7.45
C ILE A 274 -31.71 -2.34 -8.94
N ARG A 275 -30.53 -2.84 -9.30
CA ARG A 275 -30.12 -3.17 -10.67
C ARG A 275 -29.62 -4.61 -10.72
N ALA A 276 -30.34 -5.47 -11.41
CA ALA A 276 -29.98 -6.88 -11.60
C ALA A 276 -29.81 -7.19 -13.09
N LEU A 277 -28.61 -7.60 -13.49
CA LEU A 277 -28.36 -8.06 -14.86
C LEU A 277 -28.86 -9.50 -15.06
N ALA A 278 -29.11 -10.24 -13.98
CA ALA A 278 -29.70 -11.57 -14.00
C ALA A 278 -28.97 -12.56 -14.91
N ASN A 279 -27.64 -12.43 -14.97
CA ASN A 279 -26.63 -13.33 -15.51
C ASN A 279 -25.37 -12.50 -15.77
N THR A 280 -24.21 -13.02 -15.39
CA THR A 280 -22.94 -12.32 -15.59
C THR A 280 -22.60 -12.24 -17.08
N PRO A 281 -22.41 -11.03 -17.66
CA PRO A 281 -22.10 -10.89 -19.08
C PRO A 281 -20.80 -11.60 -19.46
N THR A 282 -20.73 -12.08 -20.70
CA THR A 282 -19.49 -12.58 -21.30
C THR A 282 -18.43 -11.49 -21.31
N GLY A 283 -17.20 -11.83 -20.89
CA GLY A 283 -16.08 -10.87 -20.83
C GLY A 283 -15.95 -10.10 -19.52
N VAL A 284 -16.86 -10.31 -18.56
CA VAL A 284 -16.71 -9.82 -17.18
C VAL A 284 -16.19 -10.96 -16.32
N ALA A 285 -15.31 -10.64 -15.36
CA ALA A 285 -14.76 -11.63 -14.44
C ALA A 285 -15.88 -12.40 -13.71
N GLN A 286 -15.79 -13.72 -13.79
CA GLN A 286 -16.72 -14.64 -13.13
C GLN A 286 -16.28 -14.87 -11.69
N CYS A 287 -17.24 -15.26 -10.84
CA CYS A 287 -16.93 -15.69 -9.49
C CYS A 287 -15.94 -16.86 -9.49
N ALA A 288 -14.86 -16.74 -8.71
CA ALA A 288 -13.80 -17.73 -8.65
C ALA A 288 -14.32 -19.11 -8.23
N THR A 289 -13.75 -20.18 -8.80
CA THR A 289 -14.08 -21.56 -8.40
C THR A 289 -13.76 -21.76 -6.92
N GLY A 290 -14.70 -22.35 -6.18
CA GLY A 290 -14.56 -22.60 -4.73
C GLY A 290 -14.96 -21.42 -3.83
N ALA A 291 -15.29 -20.25 -4.37
CA ALA A 291 -15.82 -19.15 -3.57
C ALA A 291 -17.19 -19.49 -2.96
N ALA A 292 -17.42 -18.99 -1.75
CA ALA A 292 -18.65 -19.29 -1.01
C ALA A 292 -19.90 -18.85 -1.78
N GLN A 293 -20.89 -19.74 -1.92
CA GLN A 293 -22.22 -19.40 -2.39
C GLN A 293 -23.10 -19.03 -1.20
N LEU A 294 -23.31 -17.73 -1.02
CA LEU A 294 -24.01 -17.17 0.14
C LEU A 294 -25.49 -16.93 -0.16
N CYS A 295 -25.77 -16.53 -1.40
CA CYS A 295 -27.12 -16.28 -1.89
C CYS A 295 -27.74 -17.57 -2.46
N SER A 296 -28.94 -17.91 -1.99
CA SER A 296 -29.71 -19.07 -2.47
C SER A 296 -30.47 -18.79 -3.77
N ILE A 297 -30.70 -17.52 -4.10
CA ILE A 297 -31.34 -17.12 -5.36
C ILE A 297 -30.46 -17.49 -6.58
N PRO A 298 -31.02 -18.15 -7.62
CA PRO A 298 -30.27 -18.40 -8.85
C PRO A 298 -29.80 -17.09 -9.49
N SER A 299 -28.57 -17.05 -9.99
CA SER A 299 -27.99 -15.84 -10.61
C SER A 299 -28.72 -15.37 -11.87
N SER A 300 -29.51 -16.25 -12.49
CA SER A 300 -30.33 -15.95 -13.66
C SER A 300 -31.70 -15.36 -13.34
N PHE A 301 -32.09 -15.26 -12.07
CA PHE A 301 -33.46 -14.95 -11.69
C PHE A 301 -33.85 -13.48 -11.94
N GLY A 302 -33.04 -12.52 -11.50
CA GLY A 302 -33.38 -11.09 -11.52
C GLY A 302 -33.56 -10.53 -10.11
N VAL A 303 -34.77 -10.15 -9.72
CA VAL A 303 -35.01 -9.54 -8.40
C VAL A 303 -36.12 -10.28 -7.65
N ARG A 304 -35.87 -10.62 -6.39
CA ARG A 304 -36.88 -11.17 -5.47
C ARG A 304 -36.98 -10.30 -4.22
N THR A 305 -38.20 -10.03 -3.78
CA THR A 305 -38.43 -9.32 -2.51
C THR A 305 -39.28 -10.13 -1.55
N TYR A 306 -38.98 -9.98 -0.27
CA TYR A 306 -39.70 -10.52 0.88
C TYR A 306 -40.42 -9.38 1.63
N PRO A 307 -41.14 -9.63 2.76
CA PRO A 307 -41.97 -8.60 3.38
C PRO A 307 -41.24 -7.32 3.78
N SER A 308 -41.93 -6.20 3.52
CA SER A 308 -41.69 -4.86 4.05
C SER A 308 -40.49 -4.03 3.55
N PRO A 309 -39.84 -4.31 2.40
CA PRO A 309 -38.90 -3.35 1.84
C PRO A 309 -39.63 -2.13 1.27
N ARG A 310 -38.96 -0.97 1.35
CA ARG A 310 -39.30 0.23 0.57
C ARG A 310 -38.19 0.44 -0.44
N ILE A 311 -38.51 0.47 -1.72
CA ILE A 311 -37.53 0.48 -2.82
C ILE A 311 -37.81 1.68 -3.72
N ALA A 312 -36.79 2.46 -4.09
CA ALA A 312 -37.00 3.57 -5.02
C ALA A 312 -37.33 3.04 -6.41
N ASN A 313 -36.44 2.26 -7.03
CA ASN A 313 -36.67 1.69 -8.35
C ASN A 313 -36.05 0.30 -8.49
N ILE A 314 -36.66 -0.54 -9.33
CA ILE A 314 -36.15 -1.86 -9.71
C ILE A 314 -35.95 -1.89 -11.21
N TYR A 315 -34.73 -2.23 -11.62
CA TYR A 315 -34.34 -2.50 -13.01
C TYR A 315 -33.77 -3.92 -13.09
N SER A 316 -34.45 -4.80 -13.82
CA SER A 316 -34.07 -6.21 -13.95
C SER A 316 -34.06 -6.61 -15.42
N LYS A 317 -32.94 -7.18 -15.89
CA LYS A 317 -32.86 -7.84 -17.20
C LYS A 317 -33.57 -9.21 -17.22
N ASN A 318 -34.12 -9.66 -16.09
CA ASN A 318 -34.96 -10.85 -16.07
C ASN A 318 -36.18 -10.68 -15.14
N HIS A 319 -36.57 -11.72 -14.40
CA HIS A 319 -37.82 -11.75 -13.64
C HIS A 319 -37.76 -10.80 -12.43
N VAL A 320 -38.93 -10.30 -12.03
CA VAL A 320 -39.14 -9.63 -10.75
C VAL A 320 -40.26 -10.33 -10.00
N GLU A 321 -39.98 -10.81 -8.80
CA GLU A 321 -40.93 -11.51 -7.93
C GLU A 321 -41.14 -10.77 -6.61
N PHE A 322 -42.41 -10.51 -6.29
CA PHE A 322 -42.84 -9.95 -5.01
C PHE A 322 -43.52 -11.05 -4.17
N ASN A 323 -42.82 -11.56 -3.14
CA ASN A 323 -43.35 -12.59 -2.23
C ASN A 323 -44.20 -12.03 -1.09
N SER A 324 -44.31 -10.71 -0.98
CA SER A 324 -45.03 -10.05 0.12
C SER A 324 -45.34 -8.57 -0.15
N SER A 325 -45.79 -7.84 0.87
CA SER A 325 -45.90 -6.38 0.90
C SER A 325 -44.56 -5.71 0.63
N VAL A 326 -44.54 -4.82 -0.35
CA VAL A 326 -43.39 -3.99 -0.72
C VAL A 326 -43.94 -2.68 -1.30
N SER A 327 -43.24 -1.58 -1.06
CA SER A 327 -43.51 -0.31 -1.73
C SER A 327 -42.35 -0.03 -2.68
N VAL A 328 -42.65 0.12 -3.97
CA VAL A 328 -41.67 0.44 -5.01
C VAL A 328 -42.06 1.76 -5.68
N GLY A 329 -41.11 2.57 -6.12
CA GLY A 329 -41.41 3.62 -7.10
C GLY A 329 -41.69 2.97 -8.46
N ARG A 330 -40.63 2.72 -9.24
CA ARG A 330 -40.73 2.13 -10.59
C ARG A 330 -40.23 0.70 -10.64
N VAL A 331 -40.90 -0.14 -11.43
CA VAL A 331 -40.44 -1.49 -11.79
C VAL A 331 -40.26 -1.58 -13.31
N GLN A 332 -39.09 -2.00 -13.76
CA GLN A 332 -38.82 -2.35 -15.15
C GLN A 332 -38.15 -3.73 -15.22
N ALA A 333 -38.91 -4.72 -15.68
CA ALA A 333 -38.45 -6.10 -15.88
C ALA A 333 -38.47 -6.45 -17.38
N GLU A 334 -37.38 -7.02 -17.91
CA GLU A 334 -37.45 -7.65 -19.26
C GLU A 334 -38.15 -9.01 -19.20
N GLY A 335 -38.04 -9.72 -18.08
CA GLY A 335 -38.66 -11.04 -17.87
C GLY A 335 -40.10 -10.94 -17.34
N ASP A 336 -40.47 -11.93 -16.55
CA ASP A 336 -41.80 -11.98 -15.91
C ASP A 336 -41.90 -11.03 -14.73
N LEU A 337 -43.13 -10.57 -14.46
CA LEU A 337 -43.50 -9.89 -13.23
C LEU A 337 -44.47 -10.77 -12.43
N LEU A 338 -44.01 -11.31 -11.31
CA LEU A 338 -44.74 -12.26 -10.46
C LEU A 338 -45.13 -11.65 -9.13
N ILE A 339 -46.40 -11.80 -8.75
CA ILE A 339 -46.97 -11.28 -7.51
C ILE A 339 -47.67 -12.41 -6.77
N ASN A 340 -47.09 -12.83 -5.65
CA ASN A 340 -47.61 -13.96 -4.87
C ASN A 340 -48.61 -13.52 -3.77
N LYS A 341 -48.66 -12.23 -3.43
CA LYS A 341 -49.61 -11.64 -2.46
C LYS A 341 -50.20 -10.32 -2.94
N CYS A 342 -51.29 -9.90 -2.34
CA CYS A 342 -52.06 -8.72 -2.70
C CYS A 342 -51.46 -7.36 -2.31
N SER A 343 -50.31 -7.34 -1.66
CA SER A 343 -49.79 -6.18 -0.94
C SER A 343 -48.61 -5.41 -1.58
N PRO A 344 -48.03 -5.75 -2.74
CA PRO A 344 -47.07 -4.85 -3.37
C PRO A 344 -47.78 -3.62 -3.96
N GLU A 345 -47.15 -2.46 -3.80
CA GLU A 345 -47.57 -1.17 -4.36
C GLU A 345 -46.42 -0.59 -5.20
N TRP A 346 -46.74 -0.05 -6.39
CA TRP A 346 -45.78 0.66 -7.23
C TRP A 346 -46.41 1.85 -7.94
N SER A 347 -45.61 2.86 -8.29
CA SER A 347 -46.08 3.99 -9.10
C SER A 347 -46.23 3.60 -10.57
N THR A 348 -45.27 2.86 -11.11
CA THR A 348 -45.28 2.35 -12.49
C THR A 348 -44.59 0.98 -12.56
N ALA A 349 -45.13 0.06 -13.37
CA ALA A 349 -44.51 -1.23 -13.61
C ALA A 349 -44.60 -1.63 -15.07
N THR A 350 -43.49 -2.09 -15.63
CA THR A 350 -43.41 -2.66 -16.96
C THR A 350 -42.73 -4.02 -16.95
N TYR A 351 -43.18 -4.92 -17.82
CA TYR A 351 -42.67 -6.30 -17.94
C TYR A 351 -42.57 -6.73 -19.41
N GLY A 352 -41.62 -7.61 -19.76
CA GLY A 352 -41.51 -8.14 -21.13
C GLY A 352 -42.09 -9.55 -21.31
N GLY A 353 -42.06 -10.37 -20.27
CA GLY A 353 -42.58 -11.74 -20.26
C GLY A 353 -44.08 -11.84 -19.97
N SER A 354 -44.41 -12.63 -18.96
CA SER A 354 -45.74 -12.83 -18.40
C SER A 354 -45.96 -11.97 -17.16
N PHE A 355 -47.22 -11.61 -16.93
CA PHE A 355 -47.64 -10.94 -15.70
C PHE A 355 -48.56 -11.87 -14.93
N THR A 356 -48.09 -12.35 -13.78
CA THR A 356 -48.84 -13.22 -12.90
C THR A 356 -49.20 -12.46 -11.64
N ASN A 357 -50.49 -12.35 -11.38
CA ASN A 357 -51.01 -11.66 -10.21
C ASN A 357 -52.03 -12.54 -9.48
N ASN A 358 -52.08 -12.42 -8.16
CA ASN A 358 -53.08 -13.09 -7.34
C ASN A 358 -54.48 -12.64 -7.80
N SER A 359 -55.32 -13.61 -8.17
CA SER A 359 -56.66 -13.37 -8.72
C SER A 359 -57.58 -12.58 -7.80
N SER A 360 -57.30 -12.58 -6.50
CA SER A 360 -58.04 -11.79 -5.51
C SER A 360 -57.73 -10.29 -5.54
N CYS A 361 -56.70 -9.84 -6.28
CA CYS A 361 -56.25 -8.46 -6.30
C CYS A 361 -56.07 -7.91 -7.70
N ARG A 362 -56.61 -6.72 -7.96
CA ARG A 362 -56.44 -6.02 -9.24
C ARG A 362 -55.17 -5.15 -9.18
N ARG A 363 -54.17 -5.52 -9.96
CA ARG A 363 -52.96 -4.74 -10.22
C ARG A 363 -52.79 -4.57 -11.73
N SER A 364 -52.28 -3.41 -12.12
CA SER A 364 -51.97 -3.10 -13.53
C SER A 364 -50.47 -2.92 -13.70
N ALA A 365 -49.94 -3.55 -14.75
CA ALA A 365 -48.60 -3.35 -15.25
C ALA A 365 -48.67 -3.30 -16.78
N THR A 366 -47.72 -2.65 -17.42
CA THR A 366 -47.71 -2.46 -18.88
C THR A 366 -46.69 -3.40 -19.52
N LYS A 367 -47.12 -4.19 -20.50
CA LYS A 367 -46.19 -5.00 -21.27
C LYS A 367 -45.33 -4.11 -22.16
N THR A 368 -44.00 -4.29 -22.14
CA THR A 368 -43.04 -3.52 -22.96
C THR A 368 -41.98 -4.44 -23.54
N SER A 369 -41.45 -4.10 -24.72
CA SER A 369 -40.26 -4.73 -25.30
C SER A 369 -39.01 -3.85 -25.19
N GLN A 370 -39.09 -2.76 -24.42
CA GLN A 370 -37.97 -1.85 -24.25
C GLN A 370 -36.87 -2.50 -23.39
N PRO A 371 -35.62 -2.60 -23.89
CA PRO A 371 -34.54 -3.20 -23.14
C PRO A 371 -34.16 -2.37 -21.92
N VAL A 372 -33.72 -3.04 -20.87
CA VAL A 372 -33.14 -2.50 -19.65
C VAL A 372 -31.63 -2.41 -19.87
N LEU A 373 -31.14 -1.19 -20.07
CA LEU A 373 -29.70 -0.94 -20.21
C LEU A 373 -29.07 -0.83 -18.82
N LEU A 374 -28.19 -1.79 -18.50
CA LEU A 374 -27.41 -1.84 -17.27
C LEU A 374 -25.96 -2.13 -17.60
N ASP A 375 -25.06 -1.40 -16.96
CA ASP A 375 -23.62 -1.65 -16.99
C ASP A 375 -23.25 -2.75 -15.98
N PRO A 376 -22.36 -3.68 -16.35
CA PRO A 376 -21.89 -4.69 -15.42
C PRO A 376 -21.00 -4.09 -14.33
N VAL A 377 -21.04 -4.71 -13.16
CA VAL A 377 -20.11 -4.49 -12.06
C VAL A 377 -18.70 -4.96 -12.50
N PRO A 378 -17.68 -4.09 -12.46
CA PRO A 378 -16.29 -4.47 -12.73
C PRO A 378 -15.72 -5.29 -11.56
N PRO A 379 -14.72 -6.16 -11.79
CA PRO A 379 -14.10 -6.90 -10.70
C PRO A 379 -13.26 -6.02 -9.78
N VAL A 380 -13.15 -6.45 -8.52
CA VAL A 380 -12.10 -6.12 -7.58
C VAL A 380 -10.82 -6.85 -7.99
N GLU A 381 -9.72 -6.11 -8.12
CA GLU A 381 -8.38 -6.65 -8.38
C GLU A 381 -7.45 -6.26 -7.24
N VAL A 382 -6.46 -7.13 -6.96
CA VAL A 382 -5.50 -6.97 -5.87
C VAL A 382 -4.11 -7.23 -6.42
N GLU A 383 -3.21 -6.25 -6.31
CA GLU A 383 -1.86 -6.37 -6.84
C GLU A 383 -1.03 -7.40 -6.08
N PRO A 384 -0.28 -8.27 -6.79
CA PRO A 384 0.64 -9.24 -6.19
C PRO A 384 1.80 -8.54 -5.48
N GLU A 385 1.95 -8.85 -4.19
CA GLU A 385 3.05 -8.41 -3.34
C GLU A 385 3.71 -9.65 -2.73
N THR A 386 5.02 -9.61 -2.54
CA THR A 386 5.79 -10.68 -1.91
C THR A 386 6.74 -10.13 -0.87
N PHE A 387 6.85 -10.83 0.25
CA PHE A 387 7.79 -10.56 1.32
C PHE A 387 8.81 -11.71 1.43
N ASP A 388 10.04 -11.39 1.82
CA ASP A 388 11.07 -12.36 2.20
C ASP A 388 12.03 -11.75 3.23
N ALA A 389 11.93 -12.18 4.49
CA ALA A 389 12.78 -11.70 5.57
C ALA A 389 14.28 -11.88 5.29
N ASN A 390 14.69 -12.87 4.48
CA ASN A 390 16.11 -13.07 4.19
C ASN A 390 16.74 -11.91 3.41
N ARG A 391 15.94 -11.09 2.71
CA ARG A 391 16.41 -9.89 2.01
C ARG A 391 16.70 -8.71 2.94
N LEU A 392 16.31 -8.81 4.20
CA LEU A 392 16.49 -7.78 5.22
C LEU A 392 17.66 -8.06 6.15
N ARG A 393 18.44 -9.13 5.89
CA ARG A 393 19.62 -9.46 6.70
C ARG A 393 20.66 -8.35 6.68
N ASP A 394 20.96 -7.81 5.50
CA ASP A 394 22.02 -6.81 5.33
C ASP A 394 21.70 -5.46 5.98
N ILE A 395 20.43 -5.23 6.35
CA ILE A 395 19.99 -4.02 7.05
C ILE A 395 19.67 -4.25 8.53
N ALA A 396 19.71 -5.50 9.01
CA ALA A 396 19.39 -5.82 10.40
C ALA A 396 20.60 -5.54 11.31
N ASN A 397 20.40 -4.81 12.41
CA ASN A 397 21.47 -4.53 13.37
C ASN A 397 21.88 -5.76 14.17
N TYR A 398 20.91 -6.63 14.49
CA TYR A 398 21.11 -7.82 15.30
C TYR A 398 20.47 -9.03 14.63
N ILE A 399 21.28 -10.00 14.21
CA ILE A 399 20.80 -11.23 13.58
C ILE A 399 21.10 -12.41 14.51
N TYR A 400 20.05 -12.99 15.09
CA TYR A 400 20.16 -14.13 15.97
C TYR A 400 20.02 -15.45 15.20
N SER A 401 20.97 -16.35 15.44
CA SER A 401 20.96 -17.67 14.83
C SER A 401 21.57 -18.73 15.75
N ILE A 402 21.31 -20.00 15.43
CA ILE A 402 22.03 -21.14 16.01
C ILE A 402 23.14 -21.55 15.05
N ARG A 403 24.37 -21.62 15.55
CA ARG A 403 25.54 -22.16 14.82
C ARG A 403 26.25 -23.14 15.74
N ASN A 404 26.47 -24.36 15.27
CA ASN A 404 27.14 -25.42 16.03
C ASN A 404 26.51 -25.70 17.41
N GLY A 405 25.17 -25.57 17.54
CA GLY A 405 24.45 -25.77 18.79
C GLY A 405 24.53 -24.60 19.77
N GLU A 406 25.13 -23.48 19.37
CA GLU A 406 25.31 -22.30 20.19
C GLU A 406 24.49 -21.12 19.65
N VAL A 407 23.94 -20.34 20.57
CA VAL A 407 23.29 -19.06 20.25
C VAL A 407 24.34 -18.04 19.84
N ARG A 408 24.19 -17.50 18.63
CA ARG A 408 25.03 -16.46 18.05
C ARG A 408 24.22 -15.22 17.71
N VAL A 409 24.90 -14.08 17.73
CA VAL A 409 24.38 -12.80 17.26
C VAL A 409 25.41 -12.16 16.34
N GLU A 410 25.00 -11.93 15.09
CA GLU A 410 25.72 -11.05 14.18
C GLU A 410 25.24 -9.62 14.43
N ILE A 411 26.21 -8.72 14.62
CA ILE A 411 26.00 -7.30 14.89
C ILE A 411 26.64 -6.52 13.75
N GLN A 412 25.90 -5.54 13.22
CA GLN A 412 26.38 -4.61 12.20
C GLN A 412 25.68 -3.25 12.29
N GLY A 413 26.38 -2.17 11.92
CA GLY A 413 25.79 -0.83 11.87
C GLY A 413 25.40 -0.29 13.25
N VAL A 414 26.19 -0.56 14.29
CA VAL A 414 25.91 -0.09 15.67
C VAL A 414 27.09 0.68 16.23
N ASP A 415 26.91 2.00 16.42
CA ASP A 415 27.93 2.87 17.00
C ASP A 415 28.23 2.44 18.44
N GLY A 416 29.50 2.19 18.75
CA GLY A 416 29.96 1.67 20.03
C GLY A 416 30.09 0.14 20.11
N ILE A 417 29.68 -0.61 19.09
CA ILE A 417 29.94 -2.05 18.98
C ILE A 417 30.61 -2.34 17.64
N ARG A 418 31.69 -3.11 17.66
CA ARG A 418 32.36 -3.51 16.43
C ARG A 418 31.49 -4.47 15.61
N ASP A 419 31.36 -4.21 14.32
CA ASP A 419 30.68 -5.10 13.39
C ASP A 419 31.32 -6.50 13.39
N SER A 420 30.49 -7.54 13.33
CA SER A 420 30.96 -8.92 13.50
C SER A 420 31.96 -9.34 12.42
N ALA A 421 31.77 -8.86 11.19
CA ALA A 421 32.60 -9.18 10.02
C ALA A 421 33.98 -8.49 10.01
N GLU A 422 34.21 -7.48 10.87
CA GLU A 422 35.46 -6.72 10.87
C GLU A 422 36.70 -7.58 11.13
N GLU A 423 37.81 -7.22 10.48
CA GLU A 423 39.05 -8.00 10.52
C GLU A 423 39.67 -8.09 11.92
N LEU A 424 39.44 -7.09 12.77
CA LEU A 424 39.92 -7.05 14.15
C LEU A 424 39.22 -8.07 15.08
N ASN A 425 38.10 -8.66 14.64
CA ASN A 425 37.43 -9.71 15.40
C ASN A 425 38.08 -11.08 15.18
N PRO A 426 38.02 -11.97 16.19
CA PRO A 426 38.46 -13.35 16.03
C PRO A 426 37.78 -14.03 14.83
N LEU A 427 38.50 -14.93 14.14
CA LEU A 427 37.99 -15.62 12.95
C LEU A 427 36.65 -16.34 13.21
N ASP A 428 36.42 -16.86 14.41
CA ASP A 428 35.15 -17.49 14.78
C ASP A 428 33.99 -16.47 14.79
N VAL A 429 34.19 -15.29 15.39
CA VAL A 429 33.20 -14.21 15.40
C VAL A 429 32.93 -13.72 13.99
N ARG A 430 33.97 -13.54 13.17
CA ARG A 430 33.83 -13.10 11.77
C ARG A 430 33.00 -14.06 10.90
N ARG A 431 33.00 -15.36 11.23
CA ARG A 431 32.29 -16.38 10.46
C ARG A 431 30.90 -16.69 10.99
N ASN A 432 30.71 -16.56 12.30
CA ASN A 432 29.55 -17.10 13.00
C ASN A 432 28.80 -16.05 13.84
N GLY A 433 29.30 -14.82 13.95
CA GLY A 433 28.82 -13.83 14.89
C GLY A 433 29.35 -14.03 16.32
N TYR A 434 29.07 -13.05 17.18
CA TYR A 434 29.39 -13.12 18.60
C TYR A 434 28.60 -14.22 19.30
N TYR A 435 29.17 -14.78 20.36
CA TYR A 435 28.44 -15.64 21.27
C TYR A 435 27.40 -14.83 22.04
N PHE A 436 26.17 -15.31 22.11
CA PHE A 436 25.17 -14.67 22.95
C PHE A 436 25.09 -15.38 24.31
N ARG A 437 25.44 -14.70 25.40
CA ARG A 437 25.49 -15.30 26.75
C ARG A 437 24.70 -14.47 27.74
N SER A 438 23.98 -15.15 28.63
CA SER A 438 23.27 -14.49 29.71
C SER A 438 24.03 -14.57 31.02
N ALA A 439 23.93 -13.52 31.82
CA ALA A 439 24.50 -13.48 33.15
C ALA A 439 23.56 -12.77 34.14
N ASN A 440 23.68 -13.17 35.40
CA ASN A 440 23.04 -12.44 36.50
C ASN A 440 23.92 -11.24 36.85
N ILE A 441 23.35 -10.04 36.76
CA ILE A 441 23.97 -8.80 37.22
C ILE A 441 23.73 -8.64 38.72
N ILE A 442 24.77 -8.29 39.47
CA ILE A 442 24.66 -7.85 40.86
C ILE A 442 24.51 -6.33 40.86
N ASP A 443 23.45 -5.83 41.48
CA ASP A 443 23.34 -4.40 41.81
C ASP A 443 24.38 -4.04 42.89
N PRO A 444 25.40 -3.21 42.58
CA PRO A 444 26.43 -2.82 43.55
C PRO A 444 25.85 -2.03 44.75
N ALA A 445 24.70 -1.37 44.57
CA ALA A 445 24.02 -0.59 45.60
C ALA A 445 23.09 -1.44 46.50
N ASN A 446 22.80 -2.69 46.12
CA ASN A 446 22.02 -3.64 46.91
C ASN A 446 22.78 -4.96 47.17
N PRO A 447 23.75 -4.95 48.10
CA PRO A 447 24.53 -6.14 48.46
C PRO A 447 23.71 -7.24 49.18
N GLY A 448 22.40 -7.03 49.40
CA GLY A 448 21.48 -7.95 50.05
C GLY A 448 20.99 -9.12 49.19
N TRP A 449 21.39 -9.21 47.92
CA TRP A 449 21.08 -10.33 47.00
C TRP A 449 19.59 -10.53 46.67
N THR A 450 18.74 -9.54 46.95
CA THR A 450 17.28 -9.63 46.81
C THR A 450 16.74 -9.18 45.44
N SER A 451 17.45 -8.32 44.72
CA SER A 451 17.15 -7.97 43.32
C SER A 451 18.13 -8.69 42.40
N ARG A 452 17.62 -9.58 41.52
CA ARG A 452 18.45 -10.35 40.60
C ARG A 452 18.07 -9.98 39.17
N THR A 453 18.76 -8.98 38.65
CA THR A 453 18.70 -8.61 37.24
C THR A 453 19.47 -9.62 36.39
N VAL A 454 18.95 -9.97 35.22
CA VAL A 454 19.62 -10.77 34.20
C VAL A 454 19.83 -9.92 32.96
N ALA A 455 20.98 -10.07 32.33
CA ALA A 455 21.27 -9.44 31.06
C ALA A 455 21.80 -10.42 30.04
N GLY A 456 21.50 -10.14 28.78
CA GLY A 456 22.04 -10.82 27.62
C GLY A 456 23.21 -10.04 27.02
N TYR A 457 24.30 -10.71 26.70
CA TYR A 457 25.54 -10.12 26.22
C TYR A 457 26.01 -10.75 24.91
N ALA A 458 26.62 -9.93 24.06
CA ALA A 458 27.42 -10.37 22.93
C ALA A 458 28.89 -10.53 23.38
N CYS A 459 29.47 -11.69 23.13
CA CYS A 459 30.79 -12.06 23.63
C CYS A 459 31.70 -12.62 22.54
N ILE A 460 32.99 -12.28 22.62
CA ILE A 460 34.02 -12.75 21.67
C ILE A 460 34.34 -14.23 21.83
N ASN A 461 33.92 -14.84 22.95
CA ASN A 461 34.06 -16.25 23.23
C ASN A 461 32.83 -16.81 23.96
N ASN A 462 32.80 -18.12 24.18
CA ASN A 462 31.70 -18.85 24.79
C ASN A 462 31.52 -18.58 26.30
N ASN A 463 32.38 -17.78 26.93
CA ASN A 463 32.34 -17.59 28.37
C ASN A 463 31.23 -16.58 28.73
N ALA A 464 30.37 -16.95 29.68
CA ALA A 464 29.43 -15.99 30.26
C ALA A 464 30.18 -14.98 31.14
N PRO A 465 29.76 -13.70 31.16
CA PRO A 465 30.39 -12.71 32.03
C PRO A 465 30.23 -13.09 33.50
N SER A 466 31.23 -12.80 34.33
CA SER A 466 31.13 -13.08 35.76
C SER A 466 30.18 -12.12 36.46
N ARG A 467 29.66 -12.53 37.62
CA ARG A 467 28.69 -11.73 38.40
C ARG A 467 29.26 -10.42 38.96
N ARG A 468 30.59 -10.22 38.95
CA ARG A 468 31.27 -9.05 39.53
C ARG A 468 31.84 -8.10 38.49
N ASP A 469 31.99 -8.56 37.25
CA ASP A 469 32.50 -7.76 36.13
C ASP A 469 31.62 -8.05 34.91
N GLU A 470 30.77 -7.09 34.56
CA GLU A 470 29.82 -7.19 33.43
C GLU A 470 30.54 -7.33 32.08
N THR A 471 31.85 -7.08 32.02
CA THR A 471 32.61 -7.11 30.76
C THR A 471 33.73 -8.13 30.75
N ASP A 472 34.38 -8.43 31.89
CA ASP A 472 35.42 -9.47 32.09
C ASP A 472 36.43 -9.61 30.90
N SER A 473 36.62 -8.53 30.13
CA SER A 473 37.29 -8.44 28.82
C SER A 473 36.78 -9.33 27.67
N HIS A 474 35.68 -10.08 27.84
CA HIS A 474 35.20 -11.08 26.87
C HIS A 474 33.84 -10.76 26.26
N CYS A 475 33.07 -9.84 26.84
CA CYS A 475 31.80 -9.39 26.28
C CYS A 475 31.90 -7.94 25.82
N VAL A 476 31.38 -7.67 24.62
CA VAL A 476 31.50 -6.37 23.94
C VAL A 476 30.29 -5.47 24.17
N ALA A 477 29.12 -6.06 24.44
CA ALA A 477 27.89 -5.30 24.63
C ALA A 477 26.81 -6.08 25.38
N ARG A 478 25.99 -5.36 26.15
CA ARG A 478 24.73 -5.85 26.71
C ARG A 478 23.60 -5.57 25.73
N LEU A 479 22.93 -6.61 25.21
CA LEU A 479 21.85 -6.49 24.22
C LEU A 479 20.45 -6.65 24.82
N GLY A 480 20.30 -7.28 25.99
CA GLY A 480 19.00 -7.52 26.62
C GLY A 480 19.03 -7.33 28.14
N HIS A 481 17.89 -6.97 28.73
CA HIS A 481 17.77 -6.66 30.16
C HIS A 481 16.47 -7.21 30.77
N SER A 482 16.55 -7.79 31.97
CA SER A 482 15.43 -8.33 32.77
C SER A 482 15.64 -8.10 34.27
N HIS A 483 14.57 -7.83 35.02
CA HIS A 483 14.56 -7.79 36.49
C HIS A 483 14.28 -9.17 37.15
N ASN A 484 14.26 -10.27 36.38
CA ASN A 484 14.13 -11.63 36.90
C ASN A 484 15.35 -12.52 36.59
N ASN A 485 15.60 -13.52 37.46
CA ASN A 485 16.80 -14.36 37.46
C ASN A 485 16.74 -15.57 36.52
N THR A 486 15.66 -15.74 35.76
CA THR A 486 15.38 -16.95 34.98
C THR A 486 15.35 -16.75 33.48
N THR A 487 15.30 -15.51 32.98
CA THR A 487 15.00 -15.29 31.56
C THR A 487 16.14 -14.61 30.82
N PRO A 488 17.00 -15.37 30.10
CA PRO A 488 17.94 -14.78 29.16
C PRO A 488 17.21 -14.24 27.92
N LEU A 489 17.59 -13.06 27.42
CA LEU A 489 16.83 -12.34 26.39
C LEU A 489 17.70 -11.89 25.21
N PRO A 490 17.59 -12.48 24.01
CA PRO A 490 16.72 -13.59 23.62
C PRO A 490 17.16 -14.99 24.12
N GLN A 491 16.21 -15.93 24.17
CA GLN A 491 16.45 -17.35 24.43
C GLN A 491 15.98 -18.21 23.27
N PHE A 492 16.80 -19.14 22.80
CA PHE A 492 16.35 -20.19 21.90
C PHE A 492 15.78 -21.38 22.69
N SER A 493 14.49 -21.65 22.52
CA SER A 493 13.79 -22.72 23.25
C SER A 493 13.99 -24.09 22.60
N ARG A 494 13.67 -25.16 23.34
CA ARG A 494 13.70 -26.54 22.82
C ARG A 494 12.68 -26.80 21.71
N ASN A 495 11.70 -25.92 21.55
CA ASN A 495 10.67 -25.99 20.51
C ASN A 495 11.10 -25.27 19.23
N ASN A 496 12.38 -24.87 19.11
CA ASN A 496 12.93 -24.09 18.00
C ASN A 496 12.29 -22.70 17.82
N VAL A 497 11.89 -22.08 18.93
CA VAL A 497 11.32 -20.72 18.97
C VAL A 497 12.26 -19.80 19.74
N TRP A 498 12.55 -18.63 19.17
CA TRP A 498 13.22 -17.51 19.83
C TRP A 498 12.26 -16.79 20.75
N SER A 499 12.62 -16.68 22.02
CA SER A 499 11.79 -16.06 23.03
C SER A 499 12.41 -14.75 23.53
N PHE A 500 11.64 -13.67 23.45
CA PHE A 500 11.93 -12.35 24.03
C PHE A 500 10.95 -12.10 25.17
N ASN A 501 11.39 -12.35 26.41
CA ASN A 501 10.57 -12.43 27.63
C ASN A 501 11.11 -11.66 28.86
N GLY A 502 11.66 -10.46 28.70
CA GLY A 502 11.88 -9.58 29.85
C GLY A 502 11.91 -8.13 29.43
N ASP A 503 12.57 -7.23 30.14
CA ASP A 503 12.11 -5.84 30.12
C ASP A 503 12.34 -5.10 28.80
N SER A 504 13.51 -5.29 28.18
CA SER A 504 13.85 -4.64 26.91
C SER A 504 14.97 -5.35 26.14
N HIS A 505 15.10 -4.97 24.87
CA HIS A 505 16.25 -5.25 24.02
C HIS A 505 16.87 -3.93 23.55
N ALA A 506 18.15 -3.97 23.14
CA ALA A 506 18.80 -2.85 22.50
C ALA A 506 17.99 -2.38 21.28
N PRO A 507 17.74 -1.07 21.12
CA PRO A 507 16.94 -0.56 20.00
C PRO A 507 17.56 -0.85 18.64
N GLY A 508 16.72 -0.97 17.62
CA GLY A 508 17.12 -1.20 16.23
C GLY A 508 16.36 -2.36 15.57
N ILE A 509 16.88 -2.83 14.44
CA ILE A 509 16.30 -3.91 13.64
C ILE A 509 16.83 -5.26 14.13
N VAL A 510 15.92 -6.13 14.58
CA VAL A 510 16.25 -7.45 15.13
C VAL A 510 15.68 -8.53 14.21
N LEU A 511 16.56 -9.35 13.64
CA LEU A 511 16.19 -10.49 12.81
C LEU A 511 16.53 -11.80 13.52
N VAL A 512 15.66 -12.81 13.41
CA VAL A 512 15.94 -14.16 13.93
C VAL A 512 15.77 -15.24 12.86
N ASP A 513 16.66 -16.23 12.90
CA ASP A 513 16.56 -17.46 12.12
C ASP A 513 15.55 -18.41 12.79
N GLY A 514 14.29 -18.38 12.36
CA GLY A 514 13.23 -19.27 12.81
C GLY A 514 12.00 -18.54 13.34
N ASP A 515 11.23 -19.25 14.15
CA ASP A 515 10.02 -18.73 14.79
C ASP A 515 10.38 -17.82 15.98
N MET A 516 9.58 -16.78 16.21
CA MET A 516 9.76 -15.80 17.27
C MET A 516 8.51 -15.67 18.15
N GLU A 517 8.73 -15.57 19.46
CA GLU A 517 7.73 -15.23 20.45
C GLU A 517 8.21 -14.05 21.29
N ILE A 518 7.41 -12.99 21.32
CA ILE A 518 7.61 -11.79 22.13
C ILE A 518 6.56 -11.82 23.24
N GLY A 519 7.00 -12.04 24.47
CA GLY A 519 6.15 -11.99 25.64
C GLY A 519 6.42 -10.78 26.52
N SER A 520 6.76 -10.93 27.79
CA SER A 520 6.85 -9.75 28.68
C SER A 520 7.90 -8.75 28.19
N GLY A 521 7.68 -7.45 28.42
CA GLY A 521 8.63 -6.37 28.13
C GLY A 521 8.11 -5.24 27.26
N THR A 522 8.83 -4.11 27.25
CA THR A 522 8.61 -3.05 26.27
C THR A 522 9.83 -2.93 25.35
N TYR A 523 9.62 -3.23 24.08
CA TYR A 523 10.67 -3.31 23.07
C TYR A 523 10.59 -2.13 22.11
N THR A 524 11.74 -1.64 21.65
CA THR A 524 11.84 -0.55 20.67
C THR A 524 12.59 -1.06 19.46
N ASN A 525 11.92 -1.91 18.69
CA ASN A 525 12.54 -2.72 17.66
C ASN A 525 11.60 -2.95 16.47
N THR A 526 12.19 -3.03 15.29
CA THR A 526 11.58 -3.75 14.17
C THR A 526 11.97 -5.21 14.31
N PHE A 527 11.02 -6.07 14.66
CA PHE A 527 11.25 -7.51 14.76
C PHE A 527 10.94 -8.21 13.44
N ILE A 528 11.90 -9.00 12.98
CA ILE A 528 11.86 -9.76 11.74
C ILE A 528 12.09 -11.23 12.06
N ALA A 529 11.13 -12.09 11.73
CA ALA A 529 11.28 -13.54 11.85
C ALA A 529 11.32 -14.19 10.46
N THR A 530 12.29 -15.08 10.20
CA THR A 530 12.23 -15.91 8.98
C THR A 530 11.13 -16.97 9.05
N GLY A 531 10.68 -17.30 10.26
CA GLY A 531 9.54 -18.18 10.55
C GLY A 531 8.25 -17.41 10.88
N ASN A 532 7.50 -17.92 11.85
CA ASN A 532 6.30 -17.28 12.40
C ASN A 532 6.65 -16.30 13.53
N LEU A 533 5.77 -15.36 13.82
CA LEU A 533 5.94 -14.38 14.90
C LEU A 533 4.68 -14.31 15.78
N HIS A 534 4.84 -14.45 17.09
CA HIS A 534 3.75 -14.32 18.07
C HIS A 534 4.06 -13.25 19.12
N VAL A 535 3.16 -12.29 19.29
CA VAL A 535 3.19 -11.30 20.38
C VAL A 535 2.13 -11.64 21.42
N ASN A 536 2.55 -12.09 22.60
CA ASN A 536 1.68 -12.51 23.71
C ASN A 536 1.86 -11.67 25.00
N THR A 537 2.51 -10.50 24.89
CA THR A 537 3.03 -9.68 25.99
C THR A 537 2.10 -9.49 27.21
N ALA A 538 2.33 -10.24 28.29
CA ALA A 538 1.67 -9.98 29.57
C ALA A 538 2.25 -8.68 30.20
N GLY A 539 1.60 -7.54 29.95
CA GLY A 539 1.97 -6.24 30.54
C GLY A 539 3.03 -5.43 29.77
N GLY A 540 3.28 -5.79 28.50
CA GLY A 540 4.30 -5.18 27.65
C GLY A 540 3.80 -4.72 26.28
N ALA A 541 4.69 -4.13 25.47
CA ALA A 541 4.37 -3.63 24.13
C ALA A 541 5.59 -3.66 23.19
N VAL A 542 5.35 -3.68 21.88
CA VAL A 542 6.40 -3.53 20.86
C VAL A 542 6.23 -2.19 20.17
N PHE A 543 7.28 -1.37 20.12
CA PHE A 543 7.32 -0.10 19.41
C PHE A 543 8.28 -0.19 18.24
N ALA A 544 7.81 0.21 17.06
CA ALA A 544 8.68 0.44 15.92
C ALA A 544 9.64 1.61 16.22
N PRO A 545 10.88 1.59 15.71
CA PRO A 545 11.86 2.64 15.95
C PRO A 545 11.32 4.04 15.69
N ASN A 546 10.62 4.26 14.57
CA ASN A 546 10.11 5.57 14.18
C ASN A 546 8.95 6.04 15.07
N TYR A 547 8.17 5.11 15.62
CA TYR A 547 7.12 5.45 16.57
C TYR A 547 7.74 5.96 17.89
N ALA A 548 8.74 5.24 18.41
CA ALA A 548 9.46 5.63 19.62
C ALA A 548 10.33 6.89 19.43
N GLY A 549 11.00 6.96 18.29
CA GLY A 549 11.93 8.01 17.90
C GLY A 549 13.21 8.08 18.74
N ARG A 550 13.97 9.15 18.49
CA ARG A 550 15.28 9.42 19.08
C ARG A 550 15.34 9.26 20.61
N ASP A 551 14.37 9.85 21.30
CA ASP A 551 14.37 10.05 22.75
C ASP A 551 13.38 9.12 23.49
N GLY A 552 12.60 8.32 22.75
CA GLY A 552 11.56 7.45 23.30
C GLY A 552 10.22 8.16 23.42
N VAL A 553 9.20 7.42 23.84
CA VAL A 553 7.83 7.95 23.97
C VAL A 553 7.04 7.15 25.01
N THR A 554 6.10 7.80 25.68
CA THR A 554 5.10 7.13 26.53
C THR A 554 3.72 7.28 25.91
N VAL A 555 3.08 6.15 25.58
CA VAL A 555 1.74 6.10 25.00
C VAL A 555 0.94 4.99 25.66
N GLU A 556 -0.30 5.29 26.06
CA GLU A 556 -1.23 4.35 26.71
C GLU A 556 -0.64 3.60 27.92
N GLY A 557 0.22 4.26 28.69
CA GLY A 557 0.86 3.67 29.88
C GLY A 557 2.05 2.75 29.57
N HIS A 558 2.44 2.60 28.31
CA HIS A 558 3.66 1.93 27.89
C HIS A 558 4.75 2.97 27.59
N THR A 559 6.00 2.70 27.99
CA THR A 559 7.13 3.60 27.75
C THR A 559 8.18 2.90 26.91
N ALA A 560 8.36 3.38 25.68
CA ALA A 560 9.42 2.96 24.78
C ALA A 560 10.73 3.68 25.15
N LEU A 561 11.85 2.95 25.08
CA LEU A 561 13.17 3.57 25.23
C LEU A 561 13.51 4.36 23.96
N GLY A 562 14.36 5.39 24.08
CA GLY A 562 14.88 6.10 22.92
C GLY A 562 15.79 5.24 22.06
N VAL A 563 15.71 5.43 20.74
CA VAL A 563 16.57 4.73 19.78
C VAL A 563 18.02 5.23 19.88
N CYS A 564 18.21 6.53 20.07
CA CYS A 564 19.55 7.14 20.12
C CYS A 564 19.95 7.60 21.52
N ASN A 565 19.00 8.16 22.27
CA ASN A 565 19.20 8.61 23.65
C ASN A 565 18.58 7.59 24.60
N ASN A 566 19.41 6.63 25.02
CA ASN A 566 18.97 5.49 25.81
C ASN A 566 19.81 5.35 27.10
N PRO A 567 19.20 5.39 28.29
CA PRO A 567 19.94 5.24 29.55
C PRO A 567 20.36 3.79 29.83
N VAL A 568 19.76 2.81 29.14
CA VAL A 568 20.03 1.38 29.32
C VAL A 568 21.13 0.91 28.37
N TYR A 569 21.20 1.44 27.14
CA TYR A 569 22.16 1.02 26.13
C TYR A 569 23.00 2.21 25.68
N ALA A 570 24.32 2.14 25.90
CA ALA A 570 25.24 3.25 25.59
C ALA A 570 25.65 3.32 24.10
N PHE A 571 25.25 2.34 23.32
CA PHE A 571 25.48 2.20 21.88
C PHE A 571 24.16 2.38 21.13
N ARG A 572 24.22 2.66 19.83
CA ARG A 572 23.02 3.00 19.03
C ARG A 572 23.15 2.60 17.56
N PRO A 573 22.05 2.22 16.88
CA PRO A 573 22.07 1.97 15.44
C PRO A 573 22.51 3.21 14.65
N THR A 574 23.52 3.06 13.79
CA THR A 574 24.14 4.19 13.08
C THR A 574 23.21 4.86 12.08
N GLU A 575 22.45 4.06 11.35
CA GLU A 575 21.54 4.48 10.29
C GLU A 575 20.37 5.31 10.82
N PHE A 576 19.95 5.10 12.08
CA PHE A 576 18.88 5.88 12.69
C PHE A 576 19.42 7.10 13.43
N CYS A 577 20.70 7.10 13.80
CA CYS A 577 21.28 8.05 14.75
C CYS A 577 22.53 8.73 14.18
N GLU A 578 22.35 9.61 13.19
CA GLU A 578 23.43 10.42 12.60
C GLU A 578 23.64 11.74 13.35
N ASP A 579 24.88 12.08 13.72
CA ASP A 579 25.34 13.41 14.20
C ASP A 579 24.37 14.17 15.13
N GLY A 580 23.77 13.45 16.08
CA GLY A 580 22.83 14.02 17.05
C GLY A 580 21.40 14.22 16.54
N GLY A 581 21.10 13.90 15.28
CA GLY A 581 19.78 13.82 14.66
C GLY A 581 19.11 12.45 14.77
N TYR A 582 18.03 12.25 14.00
CA TYR A 582 17.30 10.99 13.89
C TYR A 582 16.79 10.82 12.45
N ASP A 583 17.30 9.82 11.74
CA ASP A 583 16.83 9.51 10.39
C ASP A 583 15.71 8.48 10.43
N HIS A 584 14.48 8.96 10.24
CA HIS A 584 13.29 8.11 10.16
C HIS A 584 13.13 7.42 8.79
N ARG A 585 13.93 7.80 7.80
CA ARG A 585 13.91 7.24 6.43
C ARG A 585 14.91 6.11 6.24
N ALA A 586 15.73 5.82 7.25
CA ALA A 586 16.69 4.72 7.25
C ALA A 586 16.09 3.45 6.65
N TYR A 587 16.79 2.91 5.65
CA TYR A 587 16.40 1.73 4.87
C TYR A 587 14.95 1.75 4.36
N GLY A 588 14.50 2.89 3.82
CA GLY A 588 13.16 3.01 3.22
C GLY A 588 12.07 3.09 4.29
N ALA A 589 12.41 3.70 5.42
CA ALA A 589 11.57 3.80 6.61
C ALA A 589 11.16 2.43 7.19
N ILE A 590 12.07 1.45 7.18
CA ILE A 590 11.87 0.15 7.84
C ILE A 590 11.51 0.33 9.33
N GLY A 591 11.96 1.43 9.94
CA GLY A 591 11.63 1.83 11.30
C GLY A 591 10.15 2.12 11.55
N ASN A 592 9.29 2.20 10.53
CA ASN A 592 7.83 2.26 10.69
C ASN A 592 7.22 0.88 11.00
N PHE A 593 7.91 -0.22 10.69
CA PHE A 593 7.44 -1.56 10.98
C PHE A 593 7.83 -1.98 12.39
N ALA A 594 6.87 -2.49 13.15
CA ALA A 594 7.14 -3.20 14.39
C ALA A 594 7.40 -4.69 14.13
N LEU A 595 6.61 -5.30 13.23
CA LEU A 595 6.58 -6.76 13.03
C LEU A 595 6.61 -7.13 11.54
N LEU A 596 7.54 -8.00 11.18
CA LEU A 596 7.69 -8.58 9.85
C LEU A 596 7.95 -10.09 9.99
N ALA A 597 7.31 -10.94 9.19
CA ALA A 597 7.52 -12.38 9.30
C ALA A 597 7.40 -13.15 7.98
N GLY A 598 8.21 -14.21 7.88
CA GLY A 598 8.19 -15.20 6.80
C GLY A 598 9.34 -15.03 5.83
N SER A 599 9.74 -16.14 5.21
CA SER A 599 10.87 -16.13 4.31
C SER A 599 10.80 -17.23 3.26
N CYS A 600 11.55 -16.98 2.19
CA CYS A 600 11.90 -18.02 1.24
C CYS A 600 13.15 -18.78 1.70
N PRO A 601 13.39 -20.00 1.18
CA PRO A 601 14.65 -20.69 1.44
C PRO A 601 15.84 -19.80 1.04
N SER A 602 16.89 -19.78 1.87
CA SER A 602 18.07 -18.94 1.65
C SER A 602 18.63 -19.14 0.23
N GLY A 603 18.87 -18.03 -0.47
CA GLY A 603 19.37 -18.03 -1.86
C GLY A 603 18.30 -17.96 -2.94
N SER A 604 17.01 -17.90 -2.59
CA SER A 604 15.93 -17.71 -3.55
C SER A 604 15.92 -16.27 -4.12
N GLN A 605 16.38 -16.07 -5.35
CA GLN A 605 16.29 -14.78 -6.03
C GLN A 605 14.90 -14.61 -6.67
N GLY A 606 14.24 -13.47 -6.42
CA GLY A 606 12.91 -13.17 -7.01
C GLY A 606 11.70 -13.74 -6.26
N GLY A 607 11.90 -14.30 -5.06
CA GLY A 607 10.83 -14.94 -4.28
C GLY A 607 10.88 -16.46 -4.44
N CYS A 608 9.91 -17.18 -3.89
CA CYS A 608 9.85 -18.63 -3.96
C CYS A 608 8.41 -19.10 -4.19
N ALA A 609 8.29 -20.31 -4.75
CA ALA A 609 7.00 -20.99 -4.85
C ALA A 609 6.38 -21.13 -3.46
N SER A 610 5.05 -21.05 -3.37
CA SER A 610 4.32 -21.13 -2.09
C SER A 610 4.62 -22.39 -1.30
N SER A 611 4.88 -23.51 -1.99
CA SER A 611 5.28 -24.78 -1.38
C SER A 611 6.65 -24.76 -0.67
N LEU A 612 7.48 -23.77 -0.96
CA LEU A 612 8.80 -23.58 -0.37
C LEU A 612 8.84 -22.44 0.65
N TYR A 613 7.82 -21.59 0.67
CA TYR A 613 7.72 -20.49 1.63
C TYR A 613 7.57 -21.02 3.06
N SER A 614 8.35 -20.48 3.99
CA SER A 614 8.35 -20.91 5.38
C SER A 614 7.84 -19.81 6.31
N GLY A 615 7.13 -20.24 7.35
CA GLY A 615 6.59 -19.36 8.38
C GLY A 615 5.63 -18.29 7.84
N GLY A 616 5.80 -17.07 8.32
CA GLY A 616 5.06 -15.89 7.87
C GLY A 616 3.76 -15.61 8.58
N ASP A 617 3.33 -16.49 9.50
CA ASP A 617 2.16 -16.20 10.32
C ASP A 617 2.52 -15.20 11.41
N ILE A 618 1.73 -14.14 11.55
CA ILE A 618 1.84 -13.18 12.66
C ILE A 618 0.59 -13.28 13.53
N ARG A 619 0.79 -13.52 14.82
CA ARG A 619 -0.27 -13.53 15.83
C ARG A 619 -0.05 -12.42 16.86
N VAL A 620 -1.07 -11.60 17.11
CA VAL A 620 -1.00 -10.50 18.07
C VAL A 620 -2.12 -10.60 19.11
N GLU A 621 -1.77 -10.48 20.39
CA GLU A 621 -2.76 -10.53 21.49
C GLU A 621 -2.85 -9.23 22.28
N LYS A 622 -1.97 -8.27 22.00
CA LYS A 622 -1.68 -7.08 22.82
C LYS A 622 -1.25 -5.86 21.96
N ALA A 623 -0.57 -4.89 22.58
CA ALA A 623 -0.22 -3.60 21.99
C ALA A 623 1.04 -3.67 21.12
N VAL A 624 0.92 -3.22 19.87
CA VAL A 624 1.99 -3.09 18.89
C VAL A 624 1.89 -1.71 18.26
N PHE A 625 2.91 -0.89 18.47
CA PHE A 625 3.01 0.48 18.00
C PHE A 625 3.88 0.55 16.75
N GLY A 626 3.29 0.27 15.60
CA GLY A 626 4.00 0.17 14.32
C GLY A 626 3.19 -0.59 13.28
N ALA A 627 3.59 -0.50 12.02
CA ALA A 627 3.04 -1.31 10.95
C ALA A 627 3.40 -2.80 11.13
N THR A 628 2.54 -3.69 10.64
CA THR A 628 2.69 -5.15 10.71
C THR A 628 2.47 -5.76 9.33
N LYS A 629 3.46 -6.49 8.80
CA LYS A 629 3.35 -7.22 7.52
C LYS A 629 3.62 -8.71 7.74
N ALA A 630 2.58 -9.52 7.58
CA ALA A 630 2.66 -10.97 7.65
C ALA A 630 2.88 -11.56 6.25
N GLY A 631 4.00 -12.23 6.00
CA GLY A 631 4.23 -12.89 4.72
C GLY A 631 3.26 -14.04 4.44
N ASN A 632 2.62 -14.62 5.47
CA ASN A 632 1.55 -15.61 5.32
C ASN A 632 0.22 -15.09 5.90
N LEU A 633 -0.21 -15.52 7.10
CA LEU A 633 -1.50 -15.14 7.66
C LEU A 633 -1.37 -14.23 8.88
N PHE A 634 -2.30 -13.29 9.02
CA PHE A 634 -2.45 -12.49 10.22
C PHE A 634 -3.55 -13.04 11.13
N SER A 635 -3.29 -13.09 12.43
CA SER A 635 -4.31 -13.36 13.44
C SER A 635 -4.23 -12.46 14.66
N SER A 636 -5.38 -12.09 15.20
CA SER A 636 -5.49 -11.40 16.49
C SER A 636 -6.43 -12.12 17.45
N SER A 637 -6.12 -12.01 18.74
CA SER A 637 -6.99 -12.51 19.81
C SER A 637 -6.83 -11.67 21.08
N GLY A 638 -7.58 -11.99 22.14
CA GLY A 638 -7.53 -11.21 23.39
C GLY A 638 -8.00 -9.77 23.20
N ASN A 639 -7.11 -8.81 23.47
CA ASN A 639 -7.37 -7.38 23.32
C ASN A 639 -6.20 -6.73 22.57
N ALA A 640 -6.10 -7.04 21.28
CA ALA A 640 -5.04 -6.58 20.41
C ALA A 640 -5.24 -5.10 20.06
N ARG A 641 -4.16 -4.31 20.16
CA ARG A 641 -4.13 -2.89 19.80
C ARG A 641 -2.97 -2.65 18.84
N LEU A 642 -3.28 -2.23 17.62
CA LEU A 642 -2.32 -2.11 16.52
C LEU A 642 -2.29 -0.64 16.10
N TYR A 643 -1.17 0.07 16.25
CA TYR A 643 -1.05 1.50 15.90
C TYR A 643 -0.37 1.69 14.54
N GLY A 644 -0.87 1.00 13.53
CA GLY A 644 -0.32 1.00 12.17
C GLY A 644 -1.13 0.08 11.27
N TYR A 645 -0.80 0.08 9.99
CA TYR A 645 -1.42 -0.81 9.01
C TYR A 645 -1.04 -2.26 9.31
N VAL A 646 -1.96 -3.14 8.98
CA VAL A 646 -1.80 -4.59 9.11
C VAL A 646 -2.05 -5.20 7.74
N SER A 647 -1.07 -5.91 7.20
CA SER A 647 -1.23 -6.62 5.94
C SER A 647 -0.82 -8.08 6.05
N SER A 648 -1.39 -8.90 5.18
CA SER A 648 -1.00 -10.30 5.04
C SER A 648 -0.92 -10.72 3.57
N LEU A 649 0.10 -11.52 3.24
CA LEU A 649 0.41 -11.87 1.85
C LEU A 649 0.07 -13.30 1.45
N ALA A 650 -0.24 -14.16 2.43
CA ALA A 650 -0.63 -15.56 2.26
C ALA A 650 0.31 -16.38 1.35
N GLN A 651 1.62 -16.07 1.33
CA GLN A 651 2.57 -16.65 0.38
C GLN A 651 2.77 -18.16 0.52
N ARG A 652 2.47 -18.75 1.68
CA ARG A 652 2.54 -20.23 1.89
C ARG A 652 1.21 -20.93 1.66
N ASN A 653 0.10 -20.21 1.84
CA ASN A 653 -1.17 -20.85 2.15
C ASN A 653 -1.68 -21.77 1.02
N ASN A 654 -2.27 -22.89 1.43
CA ASN A 654 -2.85 -23.89 0.53
C ASN A 654 -4.39 -23.78 0.42
N GLY A 655 -4.97 -22.70 0.95
CA GLY A 655 -6.41 -22.40 0.89
C GLY A 655 -7.26 -23.01 2.02
N THR A 656 -6.66 -23.61 3.06
CA THR A 656 -7.42 -24.23 4.18
C THR A 656 -7.50 -23.37 5.45
N THR A 657 -6.60 -22.41 5.58
CA THR A 657 -6.54 -21.44 6.69
C THR A 657 -6.77 -20.03 6.15
N ILE A 658 -7.24 -19.12 6.99
CA ILE A 658 -7.57 -17.74 6.60
C ILE A 658 -7.13 -16.77 7.69
N ASN A 659 -7.06 -15.49 7.37
CA ASN A 659 -6.79 -14.44 8.36
C ASN A 659 -7.92 -14.38 9.38
N MET A 660 -7.58 -14.16 10.65
CA MET A 660 -8.55 -14.19 11.74
C MET A 660 -8.40 -12.99 12.67
N MET A 661 -9.44 -12.17 12.79
CA MET A 661 -9.52 -11.17 13.85
C MET A 661 -10.56 -11.62 14.88
N GLY A 662 -10.08 -12.17 16.00
CA GLY A 662 -10.90 -12.67 17.08
C GLY A 662 -10.96 -11.72 18.29
N ALA A 663 -11.90 -12.01 19.19
CA ALA A 663 -12.08 -11.29 20.47
C ALA A 663 -12.26 -9.77 20.31
N SER A 664 -11.33 -8.94 20.75
CA SER A 664 -11.36 -7.49 20.52
C SER A 664 -10.06 -7.04 19.85
N THR A 665 -10.19 -6.40 18.70
CA THR A 665 -9.07 -5.85 17.91
C THR A 665 -9.32 -4.38 17.62
N THR A 666 -8.37 -3.53 18.02
CA THR A 666 -8.36 -2.11 17.66
C THR A 666 -7.20 -1.84 16.71
N ILE A 667 -7.50 -1.32 15.53
CA ILE A 667 -6.50 -0.76 14.59
C ILE A 667 -6.60 0.76 14.72
N ASN A 668 -5.54 1.40 15.19
CA ASN A 668 -5.48 2.84 15.39
C ASN A 668 -4.50 3.49 14.40
N LEU A 669 -5.06 4.17 13.41
CA LEU A 669 -4.34 4.89 12.36
C LEU A 669 -4.24 6.39 12.65
N GLN A 670 -4.76 6.83 13.81
CA GLN A 670 -4.57 8.19 14.28
C GLN A 670 -3.15 8.34 14.81
N VAL A 671 -2.34 9.11 14.09
CA VAL A 671 -0.98 9.45 14.53
C VAL A 671 -1.01 10.75 15.32
N PRO A 672 -0.56 10.76 16.60
CA PRO A 672 -0.37 11.99 17.35
C PRO A 672 0.47 13.00 16.57
N VAL A 673 0.12 14.28 16.61
CA VAL A 673 0.79 15.35 15.85
C VAL A 673 2.31 15.36 16.06
N GLU A 674 2.74 15.03 17.29
CA GLU A 674 4.14 14.91 17.72
C GLU A 674 4.93 13.85 16.94
N LEU A 675 4.24 12.83 16.41
CA LEU A 675 4.84 11.69 15.72
C LEU A 675 4.73 11.78 14.19
N GLN A 676 3.83 12.62 13.66
CA GLN A 676 3.52 12.69 12.22
C GLN A 676 4.72 13.03 11.33
N GLN A 677 5.75 13.68 11.87
CA GLN A 677 6.96 14.03 11.12
C GLN A 677 7.91 12.85 10.92
N ARG A 678 7.76 11.77 11.69
CA ARG A 678 8.71 10.65 11.72
C ARG A 678 8.06 9.29 11.54
N TYR A 679 6.77 9.15 11.84
CA TYR A 679 6.06 7.89 11.76
C TYR A 679 4.93 7.95 10.73
N ASP A 680 4.96 6.99 9.80
CA ASP A 680 3.87 6.73 8.87
C ASP A 680 3.21 5.38 9.22
N PRO A 681 1.90 5.35 9.52
CA PRO A 681 1.23 4.11 9.88
C PRO A 681 1.16 3.14 8.71
N ALA A 682 1.22 3.62 7.46
CA ALA A 682 1.24 2.77 6.26
C ALA A 682 2.53 1.94 6.14
N GLY A 683 3.55 2.25 6.97
CA GLY A 683 4.84 1.60 6.92
C GLY A 683 5.83 2.42 6.10
N GLY A 684 6.72 1.73 5.41
CA GLY A 684 7.72 2.30 4.50
C GLY A 684 7.90 1.40 3.29
N THR A 685 8.64 1.87 2.27
CA THR A 685 9.06 1.04 1.16
C THR A 685 10.14 0.08 1.66
N VAL A 686 9.80 -1.19 1.89
CA VAL A 686 10.79 -2.20 2.26
C VAL A 686 11.73 -2.39 1.06
N ILE A 687 12.92 -1.79 1.14
CA ILE A 687 13.91 -1.86 0.08
C ILE A 687 14.28 -3.34 -0.13
N ASN A 688 14.21 -3.81 -1.38
CA ASN A 688 14.46 -5.18 -1.87
C ASN A 688 13.22 -6.05 -2.19
N GLU A 689 12.00 -5.51 -2.28
CA GLU A 689 10.88 -6.22 -2.93
C GLU A 689 11.03 -6.22 -4.47
N VAL A 690 11.93 -7.07 -4.99
CA VAL A 690 12.10 -7.32 -6.43
C VAL A 690 10.90 -8.10 -6.97
N GLY A 691 9.98 -7.39 -7.64
CA GLY A 691 9.36 -7.87 -8.89
C GLY A 691 10.32 -7.56 -10.06
N GLY A 692 10.64 -8.57 -10.88
CA GLY A 692 11.76 -8.56 -11.86
C GLY A 692 11.73 -7.44 -12.91
N THR A 693 12.82 -7.10 -13.61
CA THR A 693 14.02 -7.86 -13.98
C THR A 693 15.22 -6.93 -14.21
N SER A 694 16.42 -7.37 -13.82
CA SER A 694 17.76 -6.93 -14.24
C SER A 694 18.06 -5.41 -14.29
N GLY A 695 18.84 -4.93 -13.31
CA GLY A 695 19.54 -3.65 -13.39
C GLY A 695 20.70 -3.62 -12.39
N ALA A 696 21.85 -3.12 -12.82
CA ALA A 696 23.10 -3.00 -12.08
C ALA A 696 22.99 -1.92 -10.96
N PRO A 697 24.04 -1.63 -10.17
CA PRO A 697 23.92 -0.73 -9.02
C PRO A 697 23.49 0.68 -9.46
N GLY A 698 22.40 1.16 -8.88
CA GLY A 698 21.95 2.56 -8.90
C GLY A 698 21.67 3.15 -10.28
N GLU A 699 20.58 2.73 -10.94
CA GLU A 699 20.01 3.56 -12.00
C GLU A 699 19.11 4.63 -11.37
N ALA A 700 19.40 5.90 -11.69
CA ALA A 700 18.67 7.06 -11.21
C ALA A 700 17.17 6.96 -11.57
N THR A 701 16.29 7.40 -10.68
CA THR A 701 14.85 7.52 -10.95
C THR A 701 14.64 8.29 -12.26
N PRO A 702 13.87 7.76 -13.24
CA PRO A 702 13.52 8.54 -14.42
C PRO A 702 12.74 9.77 -13.99
N GLY A 703 13.02 10.94 -14.57
CA GLY A 703 12.18 12.10 -14.30
C GLY A 703 10.77 11.94 -14.87
N ALA A 704 9.87 12.86 -14.55
CA ALA A 704 8.52 12.90 -15.12
C ALA A 704 8.20 14.30 -15.70
N VAL A 705 7.37 14.36 -16.74
CA VAL A 705 6.87 15.62 -17.31
C VAL A 705 5.35 15.55 -17.38
N GLU A 706 4.69 16.60 -16.89
CA GLU A 706 3.24 16.73 -16.95
C GLU A 706 2.87 18.08 -17.59
N LEU A 707 2.09 18.07 -18.67
CA LEU A 707 1.47 19.29 -19.18
C LEU A 707 0.32 19.70 -18.25
N ARG A 708 0.49 20.80 -17.52
CA ARG A 708 -0.49 21.26 -16.51
C ARG A 708 -1.68 21.96 -17.15
N TRP A 709 -1.42 22.81 -18.14
CA TRP A 709 -2.44 23.48 -18.94
C TRP A 709 -1.83 24.12 -20.19
N GLY A 710 -2.70 24.43 -21.16
CA GLY A 710 -2.38 25.28 -22.30
C GLY A 710 -3.50 26.27 -22.58
N ARG A 711 -3.15 27.49 -23.02
CA ARG A 711 -4.11 28.54 -23.40
C ARG A 711 -3.64 29.31 -24.63
N TYR A 712 -4.57 29.73 -25.46
CA TYR A 712 -4.26 30.64 -26.58
C TYR A 712 -3.99 32.05 -26.03
N LEU A 713 -2.99 32.72 -26.61
CA LEU A 713 -2.65 34.12 -26.31
C LEU A 713 -3.23 35.09 -27.34
#